data_AF-A0A7S1KS07-F1
#
_entry.id   AF-A0A7S1KS07-F1
#
_cell.length_a   1.000
_cell.length_b   1.000
_cell.length_c   1.000
_cell.angle_alpha   90.00
_cell.angle_beta   90.00
_cell.angle_gamma   90.00
#
_symmetry.space_group_name_H-M   'P 1'
#
loop_
_entity.id
_entity.type
_entity.pdbx_description
1 polymer ?
#
loop_
_entity_poly.entity_id
_entity_poly.type
_entity_poly.pdbx_seq_one_letter_code
_entity_poly.pdbx_strand_id
1 'polypeptide(L)'
;MDLCCSLSTTCLLLEEFVHIKLASHPHHLQPPSFLFIPKPLSPNQHQSLPIQFIMGVCFSANAWKHYQDQEFEFDGNAFNEEETAILYRRFISAAKRTKGVLTLKPSAVLGRASSFRRLFPFFEVHPELEEALFMDFTDTDQITFEQFVKFLSIVTHGTPEEKVELAVRVIDTNNDALIDKQELINFVNAVNKVCKEHDKEHIDTNAQSVASVIFTTHHHNESEEYTAMLQKKSVQIAAAHMGAGTHEHKKERDLLEKPEDLLDADDRKSIASVASGACDTLDYKTFMENAKECPEFSTCFGLGTLIYKHVIVPVLEESECESTYEGILYSPSWNNRWAVVANGFIVFYASEDHEQKNPLEIFALREASVKHVPLKDKDHDKKFMLTIPQRDTNRVFMTDSPEACENWINSIRLNTHPTMPHRFHSFAEVHSDTAAMPFANTKEYYDDLVVNLKAAKHSIMITGWHLTAKLYLTRCGDGKVADRLDEILLERAIAGVKINILVWNEVDIAFKLGSEEASQILNAAHPNIRLMRDPSGLFDFLKLWTHHQKTVVIDGCIGYVGGMDISLGRYDSEEYPVVDEYSKTYIGLDYVNAMSEKGAKYTGDTLTEYQDRKKVPRMPWHDIHLKIVGTAALDIERNFIERWEASRSNDAWIIAPSKKPGKPAIPQTNMHEKCHVQLLRSVGQWSFKFKQAEHSMLTAQLEAIEKSKRFIYIENQFFISASEGQIPNPNNLILQALINRVVKAHEKDEDFRVLIVTPVQASSPIETLVTRTLTYWQYASSYRGVLGFWKILSDKGIDVDKYVFMSSLRNYGRTEEGPILTEMVYVHSKFMIVDDDSVFISSHNINDRSMLGFRDSEIGALVQDTEKVPVVFGEKSKSKVTLNCGKMGHELRKKLFRTFLGLKGDKSEDHLIEDPIAAYDLFVQRCQENSKVYLDVFKRLHDNIYNVGDLRYISHYEDFSKRAHVPTTDEEYEKLQKGVKGFAVNFPRDFLKDSWTYPAVDGSVDAFFV
;
A
#
# COMPACT_ATOMS: atom_id res chain seq x y z
N MET A 1 -17.32 2.84 -48.35
CA MET A 1 -17.35 4.30 -48.57
C MET A 1 -18.49 4.88 -47.74
N ASP A 2 -18.49 4.56 -46.43
CA ASP A 2 -19.56 4.90 -45.47
C ASP A 2 -18.91 5.14 -44.10
N LEU A 3 -17.98 6.09 -44.03
CA LEU A 3 -17.26 6.43 -42.80
C LEU A 3 -16.95 7.95 -42.71
N CYS A 4 -17.89 8.78 -43.19
CA CYS A 4 -17.71 10.25 -43.26
C CYS A 4 -18.77 11.08 -42.51
N CYS A 5 -19.64 10.47 -41.71
CA CYS A 5 -20.74 11.17 -41.02
C CYS A 5 -20.85 10.83 -39.53
N SER A 6 -19.93 11.37 -38.71
CA SER A 6 -20.13 11.60 -37.26
C SER A 6 -19.03 12.43 -36.56
N LEU A 7 -17.93 12.79 -37.24
CA LEU A 7 -16.88 13.66 -36.71
C LEU A 7 -17.25 15.16 -36.75
N SER A 8 -18.21 15.60 -35.92
CA SER A 8 -18.57 17.03 -35.86
C SER A 8 -19.14 17.53 -34.51
N THR A 9 -18.68 17.04 -33.35
CA THR A 9 -19.10 17.63 -32.05
C THR A 9 -18.07 17.56 -30.90
N THR A 10 -16.77 17.76 -31.16
CA THR A 10 -15.77 17.92 -30.07
C THR A 10 -14.70 18.97 -30.36
N CYS A 11 -15.13 20.19 -30.69
CA CYS A 11 -14.27 21.38 -30.67
C CYS A 11 -14.94 22.45 -29.81
N LEU A 12 -14.56 22.53 -28.53
CA LEU A 12 -14.64 23.69 -27.62
C LEU A 12 -14.16 23.26 -26.22
N LEU A 13 -13.74 24.22 -25.38
CA LEU A 13 -13.18 24.04 -24.02
C LEU A 13 -11.72 23.54 -23.94
N LEU A 14 -10.83 24.31 -24.59
CA LEU A 14 -9.42 24.44 -24.17
C LEU A 14 -9.10 25.94 -24.05
N GLU A 15 -9.57 26.57 -22.97
CA GLU A 15 -9.23 27.96 -22.62
C GLU A 15 -9.31 28.13 -21.09
N GLU A 16 -8.16 27.99 -20.43
CA GLU A 16 -7.56 28.99 -19.52
C GLU A 16 -6.55 28.33 -18.59
N PHE A 17 -5.30 28.76 -18.72
CA PHE A 17 -4.18 28.48 -17.84
C PHE A 17 -3.47 29.81 -17.58
N VAL A 18 -2.66 29.87 -16.51
CA VAL A 18 -1.75 30.98 -16.13
C VAL A 18 -2.36 32.10 -15.29
N HIS A 19 -2.01 32.10 -13.99
CA HIS A 19 -1.24 33.23 -13.45
C HIS A 19 -0.28 32.81 -12.33
N ILE A 20 1.01 33.06 -12.55
CA ILE A 20 2.11 32.85 -11.59
C ILE A 20 2.40 34.18 -10.87
N LYS A 21 2.80 34.12 -9.59
CA LYS A 21 3.60 35.18 -8.94
C LYS A 21 4.72 34.61 -8.07
N LEU A 22 5.94 35.08 -8.32
CA LEU A 22 7.17 34.81 -7.59
C LEU A 22 7.53 35.99 -6.66
N ALA A 23 8.20 35.75 -5.53
CA ALA A 23 8.90 36.76 -4.74
C ALA A 23 10.06 36.15 -3.90
N SER A 24 11.04 36.98 -3.52
CA SER A 24 12.32 36.61 -2.86
C SER A 24 12.56 37.45 -1.58
N HIS A 25 13.64 37.36 -0.78
CA HIS A 25 15.03 36.89 -1.02
C HIS A 25 15.69 36.36 0.31
N PRO A 26 17.02 36.41 0.64
CA PRO A 26 17.67 35.36 1.47
C PRO A 26 18.42 35.83 2.76
N HIS A 27 19.28 34.94 3.33
CA HIS A 27 20.31 35.13 4.41
C HIS A 27 19.86 34.88 5.88
N HIS A 28 20.67 34.42 6.88
CA HIS A 28 22.11 34.05 6.97
C HIS A 28 22.44 33.07 8.16
N LEU A 29 23.44 32.21 7.97
CA LEU A 29 24.50 31.68 8.90
C LEU A 29 24.33 31.51 10.44
N GLN A 30 24.35 30.22 10.86
CA GLN A 30 25.27 29.52 11.81
C GLN A 30 25.34 29.74 13.36
N PRO A 31 25.80 28.70 14.13
CA PRO A 31 25.83 28.59 15.61
C PRO A 31 27.25 28.97 16.17
N PRO A 32 27.79 28.59 17.38
CA PRO A 32 27.35 27.61 18.41
C PRO A 32 27.66 27.91 19.91
N SER A 33 27.54 26.85 20.75
CA SER A 33 28.52 26.37 21.76
C SER A 33 28.46 26.76 23.26
N PHE A 34 28.16 25.71 24.07
CA PHE A 34 28.96 25.14 25.19
C PHE A 34 28.97 25.66 26.65
N LEU A 35 29.06 24.65 27.55
CA LEU A 35 29.78 24.52 28.84
C LEU A 35 29.15 24.92 30.22
N PHE A 36 28.76 23.88 30.98
CA PHE A 36 29.25 23.46 32.34
C PHE A 36 28.83 24.18 33.67
N ILE A 37 28.08 23.44 34.53
CA ILE A 37 28.17 23.12 36.01
C ILE A 37 28.62 24.18 37.08
N PRO A 38 28.60 23.95 38.42
CA PRO A 38 27.71 23.16 39.34
C PRO A 38 27.33 23.82 40.72
N LYS A 39 26.14 23.48 41.31
CA LYS A 39 25.85 23.32 42.78
C LYS A 39 26.10 24.51 43.79
N PRO A 40 25.84 24.41 45.13
CA PRO A 40 24.78 23.75 45.94
C PRO A 40 24.21 24.61 47.14
N LEU A 41 23.40 23.97 48.04
CA LEU A 41 23.00 24.33 49.44
C LEU A 41 21.74 25.23 49.61
N SER A 42 20.58 24.84 50.22
CA SER A 42 20.22 24.24 51.55
C SER A 42 20.09 25.26 52.71
N PRO A 43 19.43 25.00 53.88
CA PRO A 43 18.53 23.91 54.32
C PRO A 43 17.29 24.39 55.16
N ASN A 44 16.46 23.44 55.66
CA ASN A 44 15.78 23.36 57.00
C ASN A 44 14.60 22.35 56.91
N GLN A 45 14.64 21.12 57.48
CA GLN A 45 14.46 20.73 58.90
C GLN A 45 13.08 21.17 59.49
N HIS A 46 12.24 20.30 60.09
CA HIS A 46 12.52 19.19 61.02
C HIS A 46 11.55 17.98 60.93
N GLN A 47 12.09 16.76 61.18
CA GLN A 47 11.62 15.61 62.01
C GLN A 47 10.10 15.21 62.04
N SER A 48 9.72 13.92 62.04
CA SER A 48 10.34 12.76 62.72
C SER A 48 10.11 11.37 62.08
N LEU A 49 11.05 10.45 62.34
CA LEU A 49 11.09 9.00 62.07
C LEU A 49 10.83 8.21 63.40
N PRO A 50 10.88 6.85 63.48
CA PRO A 50 10.61 5.77 62.51
C PRO A 50 9.74 4.60 63.06
N ILE A 51 9.24 3.70 62.19
CA ILE A 51 9.38 2.24 62.40
C ILE A 51 9.77 1.59 61.06
N GLN A 52 11.03 1.18 60.96
CA GLN A 52 11.43 -0.04 60.24
C GLN A 52 11.69 -1.13 61.28
N PHE A 53 12.09 -2.33 60.84
CA PHE A 53 12.67 -3.41 61.67
C PHE A 53 11.74 -4.44 62.36
N ILE A 54 10.89 -5.07 61.56
CA ILE A 54 10.64 -6.53 61.60
C ILE A 54 10.58 -6.98 60.12
N MET A 55 11.70 -7.21 59.41
CA MET A 55 12.42 -8.51 59.31
C MET A 55 11.51 -9.74 59.51
N GLY A 56 11.36 -10.70 58.60
CA GLY A 56 12.15 -11.04 57.41
C GLY A 56 12.28 -12.58 57.31
N VAL A 57 12.91 -13.08 56.24
CA VAL A 57 13.34 -14.49 56.02
C VAL A 57 12.28 -15.49 55.51
N CYS A 58 12.36 -15.75 54.19
CA CYS A 58 12.15 -17.01 53.40
C CYS A 58 11.56 -16.62 52.02
N PHE A 59 12.33 -16.30 50.96
CA PHE A 59 13.17 -17.21 50.14
C PHE A 59 12.53 -18.60 49.95
N SER A 60 12.37 -19.18 48.75
CA SER A 60 12.81 -18.88 47.35
C SER A 60 11.93 -19.73 46.38
N ALA A 61 11.81 -19.50 45.06
CA ALA A 61 12.83 -19.78 44.03
C ALA A 61 12.30 -19.34 42.63
N ASN A 62 13.02 -18.49 41.89
CA ASN A 62 13.95 -18.84 40.79
C ASN A 62 13.33 -19.45 39.52
N ALA A 63 13.03 -18.61 38.51
CA ALA A 63 13.37 -18.88 37.10
C ALA A 63 13.13 -17.69 36.13
N TRP A 64 13.80 -16.53 36.32
CA TRP A 64 14.37 -15.80 35.18
C TRP A 64 15.52 -14.91 35.65
N LYS A 65 16.75 -15.39 35.44
CA LYS A 65 17.98 -14.60 35.66
C LYS A 65 19.03 -15.02 34.63
N HIS A 66 18.95 -14.44 33.43
CA HIS A 66 20.02 -14.53 32.44
C HIS A 66 20.00 -13.31 31.52
N TYR A 67 21.09 -12.54 31.58
CA TYR A 67 21.46 -11.40 30.71
C TYR A 67 20.53 -10.17 30.83
N GLN A 68 21.00 -8.96 31.18
CA GLN A 68 22.38 -8.45 31.32
C GLN A 68 22.55 -7.45 32.47
N ASP A 69 23.69 -7.52 33.16
CA ASP A 69 24.31 -6.39 33.85
C ASP A 69 24.86 -5.40 32.78
N GLN A 70 24.92 -4.07 32.95
CA GLN A 70 25.03 -3.26 34.17
C GLN A 70 24.21 -1.95 34.09
N GLU A 71 23.75 -1.51 35.27
CA GLU A 71 23.53 -0.13 35.74
C GLU A 71 23.02 0.94 34.74
N PHE A 72 21.70 1.21 34.81
CA PHE A 72 21.14 2.54 34.58
C PHE A 72 20.49 3.04 35.87
N GLU A 73 20.82 4.27 36.28
CA GLU A 73 20.08 4.98 37.32
C GLU A 73 18.68 5.34 36.81
N PHE A 74 17.66 5.09 37.62
CA PHE A 74 16.29 5.52 37.34
C PHE A 74 16.18 7.05 37.53
N ASP A 75 15.65 7.74 36.53
CA ASP A 75 14.96 9.02 36.72
C ASP A 75 13.53 8.91 36.16
N GLY A 76 12.60 9.65 36.76
CA GLY A 76 11.20 9.19 36.90
C GLY A 76 10.30 9.20 35.64
N ASN A 77 9.22 8.41 35.74
CA ASN A 77 8.01 8.40 34.91
C ASN A 77 8.06 7.70 33.53
N ALA A 78 8.41 6.40 33.55
CA ALA A 78 7.84 5.42 32.62
C ALA A 78 7.05 4.39 33.43
N PHE A 79 5.79 4.13 33.06
CA PHE A 79 4.92 3.20 33.79
C PHE A 79 5.33 1.74 33.52
N ASN A 80 5.29 0.92 34.57
CA ASN A 80 5.46 -0.52 34.48
C ASN A 80 4.23 -1.16 33.81
N GLU A 81 4.40 -1.75 32.62
CA GLU A 81 3.34 -2.43 31.86
C GLU A 81 2.64 -3.53 32.69
N GLU A 82 3.38 -4.24 33.56
CA GLU A 82 2.88 -5.37 34.32
C GLU A 82 1.92 -4.93 35.45
N GLU A 83 2.23 -3.83 36.15
CA GLU A 83 1.34 -3.25 37.18
C GLU A 83 0.07 -2.65 36.55
N THR A 84 0.21 -2.00 35.40
CA THR A 84 -0.89 -1.48 34.59
C THR A 84 -1.84 -2.60 34.17
N ALA A 85 -1.31 -3.70 33.60
CA ALA A 85 -2.11 -4.87 33.21
C ALA A 85 -2.76 -5.61 34.39
N ILE A 86 -2.18 -5.57 35.60
CA ILE A 86 -2.80 -6.15 36.81
C ILE A 86 -3.98 -5.28 37.30
N LEU A 87 -3.89 -3.96 37.15
CA LEU A 87 -4.98 -3.03 37.47
C LEU A 87 -6.12 -3.10 36.43
N TYR A 88 -5.81 -3.15 35.14
CA TYR A 88 -6.82 -3.33 34.08
C TYR A 88 -7.56 -4.67 34.17
N ARG A 89 -6.85 -5.79 34.41
CA ARG A 89 -7.51 -7.09 34.69
C ARG A 89 -8.47 -7.04 35.87
N ARG A 90 -8.23 -6.20 36.88
CA ARG A 90 -9.19 -5.96 37.98
C ARG A 90 -10.38 -5.08 37.55
N PHE A 91 -10.16 -4.09 36.69
CA PHE A 91 -11.21 -3.24 36.11
C PHE A 91 -12.18 -4.03 35.21
N ILE A 92 -11.68 -4.79 34.24
CA ILE A 92 -12.51 -5.65 33.37
C ILE A 92 -13.21 -6.74 34.19
N SER A 93 -12.53 -7.33 35.19
CA SER A 93 -13.15 -8.28 36.11
C SER A 93 -14.25 -7.65 37.00
N ALA A 94 -14.20 -6.35 37.26
CA ALA A 94 -15.29 -5.64 37.93
C ALA A 94 -16.47 -5.38 36.96
N ALA A 95 -16.20 -4.90 35.75
CA ALA A 95 -17.21 -4.66 34.70
C ALA A 95 -17.99 -5.94 34.33
N LYS A 96 -17.28 -7.06 34.10
CA LYS A 96 -17.89 -8.38 33.83
C LYS A 96 -18.72 -8.89 35.03
N ARG A 97 -18.47 -8.43 36.25
CA ARG A 97 -19.25 -8.79 37.46
C ARG A 97 -20.49 -7.94 37.71
N THR A 98 -20.55 -6.70 37.21
CA THR A 98 -21.71 -5.80 37.40
C THR A 98 -22.71 -5.82 36.25
N LYS A 99 -22.56 -6.72 35.26
CA LYS A 99 -23.41 -6.82 34.06
C LYS A 99 -23.53 -5.48 33.31
N GLY A 100 -22.40 -4.88 32.95
CA GLY A 100 -22.33 -3.64 32.17
C GLY A 100 -22.58 -2.35 32.95
N VAL A 101 -23.26 -2.40 34.11
CA VAL A 101 -23.48 -1.23 34.96
C VAL A 101 -22.23 -0.95 35.81
N LEU A 102 -21.25 -0.30 35.21
CA LEU A 102 -20.27 0.51 35.93
C LEU A 102 -20.92 1.88 36.18
N THR A 103 -21.07 2.28 37.44
CA THR A 103 -21.50 3.63 37.80
C THR A 103 -20.32 4.39 38.36
N LEU A 104 -19.60 5.10 37.49
CA LEU A 104 -18.44 5.90 37.83
C LEU A 104 -18.84 7.18 38.59
N LYS A 105 -19.22 7.04 39.87
CA LYS A 105 -19.38 8.18 40.78
C LYS A 105 -18.01 8.75 41.18
N PRO A 106 -17.76 10.07 41.04
CA PRO A 106 -16.60 10.75 41.63
C PRO A 106 -16.45 10.52 43.15
N SER A 107 -17.57 10.22 43.83
CA SER A 107 -17.68 10.25 45.29
C SER A 107 -17.88 8.91 46.01
N ALA A 108 -18.27 7.81 45.33
CA ALA A 108 -18.88 6.67 46.05
C ALA A 108 -18.29 5.25 45.84
N VAL A 109 -17.64 4.94 44.71
CA VAL A 109 -17.08 3.57 44.47
C VAL A 109 -15.61 3.59 44.01
N LEU A 110 -15.17 4.68 43.37
CA LEU A 110 -13.75 5.01 43.19
C LEU A 110 -13.46 6.33 43.90
N GLY A 111 -13.49 6.31 45.23
CA GLY A 111 -13.17 7.49 46.04
C GLY A 111 -11.79 8.04 45.68
N ARG A 112 -11.77 9.31 45.22
CA ARG A 112 -10.69 10.06 44.54
C ARG A 112 -10.65 9.85 43.02
N ALA A 113 -10.81 10.96 42.28
CA ALA A 113 -10.45 11.11 40.86
C ALA A 113 -9.06 10.55 40.51
N SER A 114 -8.12 10.56 41.46
CA SER A 114 -6.82 9.85 41.38
C SER A 114 -6.90 8.37 40.97
N SER A 115 -8.07 7.73 40.99
CA SER A 115 -8.24 6.32 40.62
C SER A 115 -8.63 6.15 39.15
N PHE A 116 -9.47 7.04 38.62
CA PHE A 116 -9.70 7.15 37.17
C PHE A 116 -8.43 7.67 36.49
N ARG A 117 -7.82 8.72 37.05
CA ARG A 117 -6.50 9.24 36.65
C ARG A 117 -5.39 8.19 36.72
N ARG A 118 -5.35 7.31 37.74
CA ARG A 118 -4.40 6.16 37.76
C ARG A 118 -4.71 5.05 36.75
N LEU A 119 -5.95 4.90 36.32
CA LEU A 119 -6.33 3.96 35.25
C LEU A 119 -6.11 4.58 33.86
N PHE A 120 -6.16 5.91 33.74
CA PHE A 120 -5.95 6.65 32.50
C PHE A 120 -5.05 7.87 32.79
N PRO A 121 -3.72 7.69 32.95
CA PRO A 121 -2.77 8.73 33.39
C PRO A 121 -2.77 10.00 32.53
N PHE A 122 -3.19 9.89 31.27
CA PHE A 122 -3.51 10.99 30.37
C PHE A 122 -4.41 12.07 31.02
N PHE A 123 -5.46 11.67 31.74
CA PHE A 123 -6.36 12.59 32.44
C PHE A 123 -5.79 13.08 33.80
N GLU A 124 -4.67 12.52 34.27
CA GLU A 124 -3.98 13.04 35.47
C GLU A 124 -3.26 14.37 35.20
N VAL A 125 -2.76 14.55 33.98
CA VAL A 125 -2.07 15.76 33.50
C VAL A 125 -3.04 16.78 32.87
N HIS A 126 -4.21 16.31 32.44
CA HIS A 126 -5.23 17.09 31.72
C HIS A 126 -6.63 16.95 32.37
N PRO A 127 -6.81 17.37 33.64
CA PRO A 127 -8.09 17.31 34.33
C PRO A 127 -9.21 18.09 33.62
N GLU A 128 -8.88 19.13 32.86
CA GLU A 128 -9.82 19.89 32.03
C GLU A 128 -10.56 19.04 30.98
N LEU A 129 -9.92 17.96 30.48
CA LEU A 129 -10.57 17.03 29.55
C LEU A 129 -11.40 15.96 30.28
N GLU A 130 -11.06 15.63 31.53
CA GLU A 130 -11.88 14.73 32.36
C GLU A 130 -13.21 15.40 32.71
N GLU A 131 -13.20 16.68 33.11
CA GLU A 131 -14.43 17.40 33.43
C GLU A 131 -15.36 17.48 32.20
N ALA A 132 -14.84 17.85 31.03
CA ALA A 132 -15.61 17.92 29.79
C ALA A 132 -16.10 16.54 29.27
N LEU A 133 -15.42 15.43 29.60
CA LEU A 133 -15.87 14.07 29.24
C LEU A 133 -17.07 13.58 30.05
N PHE A 134 -17.22 14.06 31.29
CA PHE A 134 -18.18 13.50 32.26
C PHE A 134 -19.47 14.32 32.41
N MET A 135 -19.56 15.51 31.81
CA MET A 135 -20.75 16.38 31.91
C MET A 135 -21.98 15.89 31.12
N ASP A 136 -21.82 15.23 29.97
CA ASP A 136 -22.95 14.89 29.06
C ASP A 136 -23.69 13.58 29.43
N PHE A 137 -23.21 12.78 30.39
CA PHE A 137 -23.64 11.38 30.51
C PHE A 137 -24.73 11.05 31.54
N THR A 138 -25.18 12.00 32.40
CA THR A 138 -26.54 12.12 32.99
C THR A 138 -26.62 13.31 33.96
N ASP A 139 -27.84 13.73 34.37
CA ASP A 139 -28.12 14.55 35.58
C ASP A 139 -27.62 13.94 36.92
N THR A 140 -26.84 12.87 36.85
CA THR A 140 -26.21 12.20 37.98
C THR A 140 -24.75 12.02 37.63
N ASP A 141 -23.82 12.24 38.58
CA ASP A 141 -22.37 12.17 38.34
C ASP A 141 -21.90 10.74 37.97
N GLN A 142 -22.28 10.22 36.80
CA GLN A 142 -22.20 8.81 36.42
C GLN A 142 -22.17 8.68 34.89
N ILE A 143 -21.14 8.00 34.37
CA ILE A 143 -21.09 7.44 33.01
C ILE A 143 -21.09 5.91 33.11
N THR A 144 -21.86 5.24 32.24
CA THR A 144 -21.83 3.78 32.09
C THR A 144 -20.66 3.33 31.23
N PHE A 145 -20.25 2.06 31.35
CA PHE A 145 -19.20 1.51 30.50
C PHE A 145 -19.59 1.57 29.01
N GLU A 146 -20.87 1.35 28.69
CA GLU A 146 -21.44 1.45 27.34
C GLU A 146 -21.38 2.89 26.80
N GLN A 147 -21.75 3.89 27.61
CA GLN A 147 -21.61 5.31 27.26
C GLN A 147 -20.15 5.72 27.02
N PHE A 148 -19.22 5.24 27.87
CA PHE A 148 -17.79 5.47 27.70
C PHE A 148 -17.28 4.83 26.40
N VAL A 149 -17.59 3.55 26.14
CA VAL A 149 -17.23 2.87 24.87
C VAL A 149 -17.83 3.59 23.66
N LYS A 150 -19.06 4.12 23.76
CA LYS A 150 -19.73 4.88 22.70
C LYS A 150 -19.04 6.22 22.39
N PHE A 151 -18.69 7.00 23.43
CA PHE A 151 -17.87 8.21 23.29
C PHE A 151 -16.59 7.88 22.52
N LEU A 152 -15.87 6.87 23.01
CA LEU A 152 -14.59 6.46 22.46
C LEU A 152 -14.71 5.99 21.00
N SER A 153 -15.69 5.15 20.69
CA SER A 153 -15.94 4.64 19.33
C SER A 153 -16.29 5.76 18.32
N ILE A 154 -16.92 6.86 18.77
CA ILE A 154 -17.17 8.06 17.94
C ILE A 154 -15.91 8.91 17.76
N VAL A 155 -15.18 9.23 18.84
CA VAL A 155 -13.92 10.00 18.78
C VAL A 155 -12.92 9.37 17.80
N THR A 156 -12.92 8.05 17.68
CA THR A 156 -11.88 7.30 16.98
C THR A 156 -12.34 6.93 15.57
N HIS A 157 -13.51 6.30 15.44
CA HIS A 157 -14.02 5.73 14.19
C HIS A 157 -15.30 6.40 13.66
N GLY A 158 -15.81 7.43 14.34
CA GLY A 158 -16.95 8.21 13.86
C GLY A 158 -16.64 9.01 12.59
N THR A 159 -17.66 9.34 11.81
CA THR A 159 -17.50 10.26 10.67
C THR A 159 -17.13 11.67 11.17
N PRO A 160 -16.59 12.57 10.31
CA PRO A 160 -16.34 13.95 10.71
C PRO A 160 -17.56 14.62 11.34
N GLU A 161 -18.76 14.35 10.83
CA GLU A 161 -20.02 14.86 11.39
C GLU A 161 -20.32 14.31 12.79
N GLU A 162 -20.09 13.01 13.03
CA GLU A 162 -20.27 12.40 14.36
C GLU A 162 -19.24 12.95 15.37
N LYS A 163 -18.01 13.24 14.93
CA LYS A 163 -16.97 13.86 15.75
C LYS A 163 -17.29 15.32 16.08
N VAL A 164 -17.78 16.11 15.11
CA VAL A 164 -18.22 17.49 15.36
C VAL A 164 -19.47 17.51 16.26
N GLU A 165 -20.44 16.61 16.06
CA GLU A 165 -21.61 16.47 16.94
C GLU A 165 -21.21 16.12 18.37
N LEU A 166 -20.17 15.30 18.55
CA LEU A 166 -19.62 15.00 19.87
C LEU A 166 -18.86 16.20 20.46
N ALA A 167 -18.04 16.90 19.68
CA ALA A 167 -17.31 18.07 20.16
C ALA A 167 -18.24 19.19 20.64
N VAL A 168 -19.37 19.44 19.98
CA VAL A 168 -20.37 20.42 20.45
C VAL A 168 -20.78 20.14 21.89
N ARG A 169 -21.03 18.88 22.25
CA ARG A 169 -21.43 18.47 23.62
C ARG A 169 -20.29 18.49 24.64
N VAL A 170 -19.05 18.52 24.18
CA VAL A 170 -17.83 18.66 25.01
C VAL A 170 -17.44 20.14 25.16
N ILE A 171 -17.94 21.00 24.27
CA ILE A 171 -17.69 22.45 24.26
C ILE A 171 -18.77 23.20 25.04
N ASP A 172 -20.05 22.81 24.99
CA ASP A 172 -21.06 23.37 25.90
C ASP A 172 -20.74 22.93 27.35
N THR A 173 -20.04 23.79 28.09
CA THR A 173 -19.58 23.50 29.46
C THR A 173 -20.59 23.94 30.52
N ASN A 174 -21.73 24.48 30.10
CA ASN A 174 -22.75 25.01 31.00
C ASN A 174 -24.13 24.36 30.80
N ASN A 175 -24.29 23.61 29.70
CA ASN A 175 -25.45 22.84 29.27
C ASN A 175 -26.72 23.71 29.04
N ASP A 176 -26.54 24.92 28.50
CA ASP A 176 -27.64 25.78 28.05
C ASP A 176 -28.07 25.56 26.58
N ALA A 177 -27.40 24.62 25.89
CA ALA A 177 -27.56 24.29 24.47
C ALA A 177 -27.13 25.40 23.50
N LEU A 178 -26.31 26.34 23.97
CA LEU A 178 -25.56 27.29 23.19
C LEU A 178 -24.05 26.99 23.33
N ILE A 179 -23.27 27.40 22.34
CA ILE A 179 -21.82 27.36 22.40
C ILE A 179 -21.32 28.79 22.49
N ASP A 180 -20.71 29.15 23.61
CA ASP A 180 -20.05 30.45 23.75
C ASP A 180 -18.64 30.43 23.12
N LYS A 181 -18.18 31.61 22.73
CA LYS A 181 -16.91 31.79 22.02
C LYS A 181 -15.69 31.50 22.89
N GLN A 182 -15.79 31.72 24.20
CA GLN A 182 -14.76 31.44 25.18
C GLN A 182 -14.70 29.94 25.51
N GLU A 183 -15.85 29.24 25.55
CA GLU A 183 -15.94 27.78 25.66
C GLU A 183 -15.17 27.09 24.52
N LEU A 184 -15.43 27.48 23.27
CA LEU A 184 -14.68 26.98 22.11
C LEU A 184 -13.16 27.27 22.24
N ILE A 185 -12.78 28.49 22.66
CA ILE A 185 -11.37 28.85 22.86
C ILE A 185 -10.72 27.99 23.96
N ASN A 186 -11.43 27.72 25.05
CA ASN A 186 -10.95 26.89 26.16
C ASN A 186 -10.70 25.45 25.69
N PHE A 187 -11.66 24.87 24.96
CA PHE A 187 -11.55 23.52 24.38
C PHE A 187 -10.35 23.38 23.45
N VAL A 188 -10.20 24.28 22.47
CA VAL A 188 -9.08 24.22 21.49
C VAL A 188 -7.72 24.38 22.19
N ASN A 189 -7.62 25.25 23.20
CA ASN A 189 -6.39 25.42 23.98
C ASN A 189 -6.05 24.18 24.82
N ALA A 190 -7.05 23.53 25.44
CA ALA A 190 -6.86 22.28 26.16
C ALA A 190 -6.30 21.19 25.22
N VAL A 191 -6.92 21.01 24.06
CA VAL A 191 -6.45 20.04 23.04
C VAL A 191 -5.00 20.29 22.62
N ASN A 192 -4.65 21.52 22.24
CA ASN A 192 -3.29 21.83 21.78
C ASN A 192 -2.21 21.57 22.85
N LYS A 193 -2.52 21.89 24.12
CA LYS A 193 -1.63 21.63 25.25
C LYS A 193 -1.31 20.13 25.33
N VAL A 194 -2.34 19.28 25.25
CA VAL A 194 -2.18 17.82 25.31
C VAL A 194 -1.39 17.28 24.12
N CYS A 195 -1.76 17.67 22.90
CA CYS A 195 -1.10 17.15 21.70
C CYS A 195 0.39 17.52 21.65
N LYS A 196 0.77 18.72 22.10
CA LYS A 196 2.20 19.14 22.22
C LYS A 196 3.03 18.28 23.17
N GLU A 197 2.44 17.76 24.23
CA GLU A 197 3.17 16.98 25.25
C GLU A 197 3.47 15.54 24.76
N HIS A 198 2.69 15.02 23.81
CA HIS A 198 2.75 13.62 23.37
C HIS A 198 3.03 13.41 21.86
N ASP A 199 2.81 14.42 21.02
CA ASP A 199 3.14 14.42 19.59
C ASP A 199 4.02 15.64 19.26
N LYS A 200 5.29 15.38 18.96
CA LYS A 200 6.30 16.41 18.69
C LYS A 200 6.13 17.09 17.33
N GLU A 201 5.26 16.58 16.47
CA GLU A 201 4.97 17.12 15.14
C GLU A 201 3.58 17.79 15.08
N HIS A 202 2.84 17.84 16.20
CA HIS A 202 1.51 18.46 16.25
C HIS A 202 1.53 19.95 15.90
N ILE A 203 0.64 20.34 14.98
CA ILE A 203 0.48 21.74 14.54
C ILE A 203 -0.47 22.46 15.51
N ASP A 204 0.07 23.48 16.16
CA ASP A 204 -0.60 24.29 17.17
C ASP A 204 -1.78 25.09 16.56
N THR A 205 -3.00 24.67 16.84
CA THR A 205 -4.21 25.23 16.21
C THR A 205 -4.58 26.55 16.88
N ASN A 206 -4.58 27.67 16.16
CA ASN A 206 -4.87 28.97 16.79
C ASN A 206 -6.34 29.08 17.25
N ALA A 207 -6.57 28.91 18.55
CA ALA A 207 -7.90 28.91 19.17
C ALA A 207 -8.72 30.18 18.87
N GLN A 208 -8.09 31.36 18.93
CA GLN A 208 -8.75 32.62 18.58
C GLN A 208 -9.08 32.72 17.09
N SER A 209 -8.24 32.14 16.22
CA SER A 209 -8.53 32.07 14.77
C SER A 209 -9.75 31.18 14.51
N VAL A 210 -9.75 29.97 15.05
CA VAL A 210 -10.87 29.00 14.96
C VAL A 210 -12.17 29.63 15.46
N ALA A 211 -12.15 30.23 16.65
CA ALA A 211 -13.32 30.90 17.20
C ALA A 211 -13.73 32.16 16.43
N SER A 212 -12.79 32.87 15.78
CA SER A 212 -13.16 33.98 14.90
C SER A 212 -13.88 33.49 13.64
N VAL A 213 -13.43 32.40 13.02
CA VAL A 213 -14.05 31.83 11.81
C VAL A 213 -15.46 31.34 12.13
N ILE A 214 -15.59 30.45 13.13
CA ILE A 214 -16.87 29.82 13.47
C ILE A 214 -17.95 30.85 13.89
N PHE A 215 -17.57 31.95 14.54
CA PHE A 215 -18.50 32.99 15.02
C PHE A 215 -18.65 34.19 14.07
N THR A 216 -18.09 34.18 12.85
CA THR A 216 -18.28 35.29 11.87
C THR A 216 -19.01 34.90 10.57
N THR A 217 -19.09 33.62 10.22
CA THR A 217 -19.80 33.17 9.00
C THR A 217 -21.30 33.02 9.21
N HIS A 218 -22.08 34.08 8.93
CA HIS A 218 -23.39 34.03 8.22
C HIS A 218 -24.04 35.43 8.18
N HIS A 219 -23.44 36.39 7.47
CA HIS A 219 -23.96 37.78 7.40
C HIS A 219 -24.29 38.29 5.98
N HIS A 220 -24.25 37.44 4.94
CA HIS A 220 -24.64 37.86 3.59
C HIS A 220 -26.10 37.54 3.21
N ASN A 221 -26.57 36.30 3.40
CA ASN A 221 -27.88 35.87 2.91
C ASN A 221 -29.07 36.58 3.59
N GLU A 222 -29.01 36.80 4.91
CA GLU A 222 -30.10 37.50 5.63
C GLU A 222 -30.25 38.96 5.20
N SER A 223 -29.16 39.61 4.74
CA SER A 223 -29.23 41.01 4.26
C SER A 223 -30.03 41.14 2.96
N GLU A 224 -30.01 40.12 2.09
CA GLU A 224 -30.79 40.09 0.85
C GLU A 224 -32.27 39.77 1.12
N GLU A 225 -32.57 38.80 1.99
CA GLU A 225 -33.96 38.54 2.40
C GLU A 225 -34.58 39.72 3.16
N TYR A 226 -33.81 40.41 4.01
CA TYR A 226 -34.24 41.63 4.70
C TYR A 226 -34.51 42.78 3.72
N THR A 227 -33.61 42.99 2.75
CA THR A 227 -33.79 43.99 1.68
C THR A 227 -35.03 43.66 0.82
N ALA A 228 -35.23 42.39 0.49
CA ALA A 228 -36.42 41.91 -0.22
C ALA A 228 -37.70 42.06 0.62
N MET A 229 -37.65 41.88 1.94
CA MET A 229 -38.81 42.07 2.83
C MET A 229 -39.18 43.55 2.98
N LEU A 230 -38.21 44.45 3.09
CA LEU A 230 -38.44 45.91 3.08
C LEU A 230 -38.98 46.40 1.73
N GLN A 231 -38.47 45.86 0.62
CA GLN A 231 -39.05 46.09 -0.71
C GLN A 231 -40.49 45.54 -0.80
N LYS A 232 -40.79 44.37 -0.24
CA LYS A 232 -42.17 43.82 -0.18
C LYS A 232 -43.12 44.71 0.63
N LYS A 233 -42.72 45.15 1.84
CA LYS A 233 -43.55 46.03 2.69
C LYS A 233 -43.77 47.40 2.04
N SER A 234 -42.74 48.02 1.45
CA SER A 234 -42.89 49.30 0.74
C SER A 234 -43.77 49.18 -0.51
N VAL A 235 -43.68 48.09 -1.28
CA VAL A 235 -44.58 47.80 -2.41
C VAL A 235 -46.02 47.54 -1.94
N GLN A 236 -46.24 46.84 -0.82
CA GLN A 236 -47.58 46.65 -0.25
C GLN A 236 -48.22 47.96 0.21
N ILE A 237 -47.44 48.87 0.81
CA ILE A 237 -47.92 50.20 1.21
C ILE A 237 -48.23 51.06 -0.02
N ALA A 238 -47.40 51.02 -1.07
CA ALA A 238 -47.68 51.70 -2.33
C ALA A 238 -48.95 51.16 -3.02
N ALA A 239 -49.19 49.85 -2.96
CA ALA A 239 -50.40 49.23 -3.47
C ALA A 239 -51.66 49.64 -2.67
N ALA A 240 -51.57 49.71 -1.33
CA ALA A 240 -52.66 50.18 -0.48
C ALA A 240 -53.06 51.65 -0.78
N HIS A 241 -52.08 52.51 -1.09
CA HIS A 241 -52.32 53.92 -1.42
C HIS A 241 -52.83 54.16 -2.85
N MET A 242 -52.69 53.19 -3.77
CA MET A 242 -53.27 53.27 -5.11
C MET A 242 -54.73 52.76 -5.20
N GLY A 243 -55.27 52.18 -4.12
CA GLY A 243 -56.61 51.60 -4.08
C GLY A 243 -57.74 52.50 -3.54
N ALA A 244 -57.43 53.66 -2.93
CA ALA A 244 -58.40 54.45 -2.18
C ALA A 244 -58.52 55.91 -2.69
N GLY A 245 -59.43 56.13 -3.64
CA GLY A 245 -59.70 57.45 -4.23
C GLY A 245 -60.93 58.17 -3.66
N THR A 246 -60.85 58.75 -2.46
CA THR A 246 -61.71 59.90 -2.07
C THR A 246 -61.07 60.80 -0.98
N HIS A 247 -60.43 61.87 -1.45
CA HIS A 247 -60.39 63.24 -0.92
C HIS A 247 -60.00 63.66 0.53
N GLU A 248 -59.94 62.82 1.58
CA GLU A 248 -59.69 63.34 2.96
C GLU A 248 -58.26 63.29 3.51
N HIS A 249 -57.35 62.46 2.98
CA HIS A 249 -56.02 62.25 3.57
C HIS A 249 -54.92 63.19 3.04
N LYS A 250 -55.12 64.50 3.20
CA LYS A 250 -54.07 65.53 2.92
C LYS A 250 -53.34 66.06 4.17
N LYS A 251 -53.59 65.47 5.35
CA LYS A 251 -52.96 65.86 6.63
C LYS A 251 -52.02 64.81 7.25
N GLU A 252 -52.06 63.56 6.82
CA GLU A 252 -51.15 62.51 7.31
C GLU A 252 -49.89 62.35 6.45
N ARG A 253 -49.83 63.05 5.31
CA ARG A 253 -48.75 62.91 4.33
C ARG A 253 -47.42 63.55 4.76
N ASP A 254 -47.45 64.39 5.79
CA ASP A 254 -46.33 65.22 6.26
C ASP A 254 -45.81 64.78 7.66
N LEU A 255 -46.15 63.57 8.13
CA LEU A 255 -45.78 63.05 9.47
C LEU A 255 -44.88 61.79 9.45
N LEU A 256 -44.35 61.39 8.28
CA LEU A 256 -43.51 60.20 8.12
C LEU A 256 -42.08 60.54 7.64
N GLU A 257 -41.35 61.32 8.45
CA GLU A 257 -39.92 61.58 8.26
C GLU A 257 -39.03 60.61 9.07
N LYS A 258 -39.12 59.30 8.76
CA LYS A 258 -38.04 58.27 8.79
C LYS A 258 -38.61 56.84 8.81
N PRO A 259 -38.05 55.88 8.07
CA PRO A 259 -38.49 54.47 8.11
C PRO A 259 -38.26 53.78 9.46
N GLU A 260 -37.28 54.27 10.23
CA GLU A 260 -36.81 53.70 11.50
C GLU A 260 -37.86 53.75 12.62
N ASP A 261 -38.81 54.69 12.54
CA ASP A 261 -39.86 54.92 13.55
C ASP A 261 -41.09 54.03 13.42
N LEU A 262 -41.02 53.03 12.53
CA LEU A 262 -42.05 52.01 12.30
C LEU A 262 -41.68 50.61 12.82
N LEU A 263 -40.52 50.48 13.48
CA LEU A 263 -40.03 49.24 14.10
C LEU A 263 -40.30 49.25 15.62
N ASP A 264 -40.66 48.10 16.19
CA ASP A 264 -40.88 47.99 17.63
C ASP A 264 -39.56 47.93 18.44
N ALA A 265 -39.69 47.85 19.76
CA ALA A 265 -38.54 47.92 20.67
C ALA A 265 -37.66 46.66 20.66
N ASP A 266 -38.20 45.51 20.26
CA ASP A 266 -37.45 44.25 20.18
C ASP A 266 -36.83 44.07 18.78
N ASP A 267 -37.53 44.49 17.71
CA ASP A 267 -36.94 44.65 16.37
C ASP A 267 -35.69 45.55 16.41
N ARG A 268 -35.77 46.68 17.13
CA ARG A 268 -34.64 47.62 17.31
C ARG A 268 -33.46 47.00 18.07
N LYS A 269 -33.69 46.06 18.98
CA LYS A 269 -32.62 45.32 19.68
C LYS A 269 -31.94 44.30 18.78
N SER A 270 -32.73 43.52 18.04
CA SER A 270 -32.21 42.52 17.10
C SER A 270 -31.36 43.18 16.01
N ILE A 271 -31.79 44.35 15.50
CA ILE A 271 -30.99 45.11 14.53
C ILE A 271 -29.69 45.65 15.15
N ALA A 272 -29.69 46.01 16.45
CA ALA A 272 -28.47 46.46 17.12
C ALA A 272 -27.42 45.34 17.29
N SER A 273 -27.83 44.07 17.50
CA SER A 273 -26.89 42.95 17.54
C SER A 273 -26.33 42.63 16.15
N VAL A 274 -27.17 42.61 15.11
CA VAL A 274 -26.74 42.41 13.71
C VAL A 274 -25.77 43.51 13.25
N ALA A 275 -25.99 44.76 13.65
CA ALA A 275 -25.10 45.88 13.32
C ALA A 275 -23.73 45.84 14.02
N SER A 276 -23.57 45.05 15.09
CA SER A 276 -22.30 44.94 15.83
C SER A 276 -21.33 43.88 15.31
N GLY A 277 -21.77 42.97 14.44
CA GLY A 277 -20.90 41.98 13.78
C GLY A 277 -20.18 41.00 14.72
N ALA A 278 -20.69 40.84 15.95
CA ALA A 278 -20.18 39.93 16.95
C ALA A 278 -21.33 39.14 17.56
N CYS A 279 -21.53 37.92 17.08
CA CYS A 279 -22.22 36.90 17.86
C CYS A 279 -21.16 36.25 18.76
N ASP A 280 -21.38 36.20 20.08
CA ASP A 280 -20.47 35.53 21.02
C ASP A 280 -21.04 34.20 21.56
N THR A 281 -22.24 33.80 21.10
CA THR A 281 -22.95 32.55 21.41
C THR A 281 -23.67 32.00 20.18
N LEU A 282 -23.52 30.72 19.84
CA LEU A 282 -24.23 30.07 18.72
C LEU A 282 -25.11 28.92 19.20
N ASP A 283 -26.28 28.72 18.60
CA ASP A 283 -27.01 27.46 18.79
C ASP A 283 -26.26 26.30 18.13
N TYR A 284 -26.52 25.08 18.61
CA TYR A 284 -25.86 23.85 18.11
C TYR A 284 -25.95 23.66 16.59
N LYS A 285 -27.06 24.01 15.95
CA LYS A 285 -27.22 23.83 14.50
C LYS A 285 -26.33 24.82 13.74
N THR A 286 -26.37 26.09 14.13
CA THR A 286 -25.57 27.15 13.50
C THR A 286 -24.08 26.92 13.74
N PHE A 287 -23.68 26.52 14.95
CA PHE A 287 -22.31 26.10 15.24
C PHE A 287 -21.89 24.91 14.36
N MET A 288 -22.71 23.86 14.25
CA MET A 288 -22.42 22.67 13.43
C MET A 288 -22.31 22.97 11.93
N GLU A 289 -23.04 23.96 11.42
CA GLU A 289 -22.94 24.41 10.03
C GLU A 289 -21.62 25.18 9.80
N ASN A 290 -21.24 26.08 10.71
CA ASN A 290 -20.02 26.87 10.61
C ASN A 290 -18.73 26.08 10.91
N ALA A 291 -18.77 25.13 11.84
CA ALA A 291 -17.64 24.30 12.23
C ALA A 291 -17.16 23.35 11.12
N LYS A 292 -18.06 22.93 10.22
CA LYS A 292 -17.73 22.09 9.05
C LYS A 292 -16.88 22.84 8.02
N GLU A 293 -17.08 24.14 7.92
CA GLU A 293 -16.37 25.03 6.99
C GLU A 293 -15.06 25.60 7.60
N CYS A 294 -14.65 25.13 8.78
CA CYS A 294 -13.39 25.52 9.44
C CYS A 294 -12.39 24.34 9.48
N PRO A 295 -11.44 24.27 8.52
CA PRO A 295 -10.42 23.21 8.48
C PRO A 295 -9.59 23.12 9.75
N GLU A 296 -9.28 24.25 10.38
CA GLU A 296 -8.51 24.32 11.62
C GLU A 296 -9.28 23.73 12.82
N PHE A 297 -10.61 23.84 12.87
CA PHE A 297 -11.36 23.15 13.92
C PHE A 297 -11.26 21.63 13.78
N SER A 298 -11.17 21.12 12.54
CA SER A 298 -11.00 19.68 12.30
C SER A 298 -9.66 19.11 12.81
N THR A 299 -8.60 19.93 12.97
CA THR A 299 -7.33 19.46 13.56
C THR A 299 -7.42 19.25 15.07
N CYS A 300 -8.43 19.84 15.73
CA CYS A 300 -8.67 19.64 17.17
C CYS A 300 -9.14 18.21 17.51
N PHE A 301 -9.52 17.41 16.50
CA PHE A 301 -9.81 15.98 16.70
C PHE A 301 -8.56 15.09 16.80
N GLY A 302 -7.34 15.65 16.68
CA GLY A 302 -6.08 14.92 16.88
C GLY A 302 -5.93 14.27 18.26
N LEU A 303 -6.59 14.84 19.28
CA LEU A 303 -6.75 14.24 20.61
C LEU A 303 -7.33 12.81 20.54
N GLY A 304 -8.19 12.56 19.56
CA GLY A 304 -8.81 11.26 19.35
C GLY A 304 -7.81 10.19 18.96
N THR A 305 -6.75 10.51 18.20
CA THR A 305 -5.65 9.59 17.89
C THR A 305 -4.81 9.26 19.13
N LEU A 306 -4.62 10.23 20.02
CA LEU A 306 -3.90 10.06 21.29
C LEU A 306 -4.68 9.19 22.28
N ILE A 307 -5.97 9.51 22.50
CA ILE A 307 -6.89 8.67 23.27
C ILE A 307 -6.96 7.28 22.63
N TYR A 308 -7.04 7.18 21.30
CA TYR A 308 -7.04 5.90 20.61
C TYR A 308 -5.82 5.04 20.96
N LYS A 309 -4.62 5.59 20.74
CA LYS A 309 -3.36 4.88 20.91
C LYS A 309 -3.05 4.50 22.35
N HIS A 310 -3.42 5.33 23.32
CA HIS A 310 -3.03 5.17 24.73
C HIS A 310 -4.16 4.71 25.67
N VAL A 311 -5.42 4.74 25.22
CA VAL A 311 -6.58 4.29 26.00
C VAL A 311 -7.35 3.18 25.26
N ILE A 312 -7.52 3.28 23.93
CA ILE A 312 -8.41 2.36 23.20
C ILE A 312 -7.71 1.11 22.73
N VAL A 313 -6.52 1.21 22.14
CA VAL A 313 -5.75 0.04 21.70
C VAL A 313 -5.55 -0.95 22.87
N PRO A 314 -5.07 -0.55 24.06
CA PRO A 314 -4.97 -1.47 25.20
C PRO A 314 -6.32 -2.03 25.69
N VAL A 315 -7.41 -1.26 25.59
CA VAL A 315 -8.75 -1.72 25.95
C VAL A 315 -9.28 -2.73 24.94
N LEU A 316 -9.10 -2.53 23.64
CA LEU A 316 -9.50 -3.48 22.59
C LEU A 316 -8.69 -4.78 22.67
N GLU A 317 -7.39 -4.67 22.96
CA GLU A 317 -6.48 -5.81 23.17
C GLU A 317 -6.84 -6.66 24.41
N GLU A 318 -7.20 -6.05 25.55
CA GLU A 318 -7.61 -6.82 26.76
C GLU A 318 -9.12 -7.13 26.87
N SER A 319 -10.01 -6.46 26.12
CA SER A 319 -11.47 -6.63 26.25
C SER A 319 -12.04 -7.87 25.57
N GLU A 320 -11.24 -8.62 24.80
CA GLU A 320 -11.72 -9.68 23.91
C GLU A 320 -12.74 -9.14 22.89
N CYS A 321 -12.63 -7.87 22.47
CA CYS A 321 -13.46 -7.30 21.41
C CYS A 321 -12.99 -7.85 20.06
N GLU A 322 -13.41 -9.07 19.77
CA GLU A 322 -12.98 -9.81 18.58
C GLU A 322 -13.24 -9.03 17.28
N SER A 323 -12.21 -8.97 16.43
CA SER A 323 -12.36 -8.58 15.02
C SER A 323 -13.27 -9.54 14.24
N THR A 324 -13.63 -10.68 14.84
CA THR A 324 -14.68 -11.59 14.40
C THR A 324 -15.94 -11.42 15.26
N TYR A 325 -17.10 -11.25 14.63
CA TYR A 325 -18.38 -11.32 15.32
C TYR A 325 -19.41 -11.99 14.43
N GLU A 326 -20.25 -12.86 15.00
CA GLU A 326 -21.28 -13.58 14.26
C GLU A 326 -22.59 -13.68 15.04
N GLY A 327 -23.69 -13.79 14.30
CA GLY A 327 -25.04 -13.77 14.86
C GLY A 327 -26.11 -13.49 13.82
N ILE A 328 -27.34 -13.25 14.27
CA ILE A 328 -28.46 -12.97 13.39
C ILE A 328 -28.53 -11.47 13.07
N LEU A 329 -28.68 -11.15 11.79
CA LEU A 329 -29.02 -9.81 11.30
C LEU A 329 -30.37 -9.83 10.56
N TYR A 330 -31.15 -8.80 10.82
CA TYR A 330 -32.47 -8.55 10.23
C TYR A 330 -32.38 -7.28 9.38
N SER A 331 -33.03 -7.22 8.22
CA SER A 331 -33.02 -6.00 7.40
C SER A 331 -34.19 -5.98 6.41
N PRO A 332 -34.78 -4.82 6.05
CA PRO A 332 -36.06 -4.76 5.34
C PRO A 332 -36.10 -5.47 3.98
N SER A 333 -34.95 -5.68 3.33
CA SER A 333 -34.83 -6.33 2.02
C SER A 333 -34.79 -7.87 2.05
N TRP A 334 -34.79 -8.50 3.23
CA TRP A 334 -34.53 -9.94 3.40
C TRP A 334 -34.97 -10.46 4.78
N ASN A 335 -35.45 -11.71 4.82
CA ASN A 335 -35.65 -12.43 6.08
C ASN A 335 -34.32 -12.60 6.83
N ASN A 336 -34.41 -12.83 8.14
CA ASN A 336 -33.29 -13.06 9.07
C ASN A 336 -32.18 -13.91 8.43
N ARG A 337 -30.92 -13.43 8.49
CA ARG A 337 -29.73 -14.17 8.06
C ARG A 337 -28.76 -14.33 9.21
N TRP A 338 -27.99 -15.42 9.17
CA TRP A 338 -26.75 -15.48 9.94
C TRP A 338 -25.70 -14.64 9.22
N ALA A 339 -24.96 -13.83 9.94
CA ALA A 339 -23.89 -13.01 9.43
C ALA A 339 -22.60 -13.27 10.21
N VAL A 340 -21.45 -13.04 9.57
CA VAL A 340 -20.11 -13.20 10.14
C VAL A 340 -19.23 -12.05 9.67
N VAL A 341 -18.66 -11.26 10.58
CA VAL A 341 -17.51 -10.39 10.30
C VAL A 341 -16.23 -11.23 10.43
N ALA A 342 -15.35 -11.17 9.43
CA ALA A 342 -14.00 -11.73 9.50
C ALA A 342 -13.09 -11.14 8.41
N ASN A 343 -11.82 -10.88 8.75
CA ASN A 343 -10.71 -10.62 7.82
C ASN A 343 -10.99 -9.54 6.75
N GLY A 344 -11.66 -8.45 7.15
CA GLY A 344 -12.00 -7.34 6.26
C GLY A 344 -13.34 -7.50 5.51
N PHE A 345 -14.16 -8.49 5.86
CA PHE A 345 -15.44 -8.76 5.20
C PHE A 345 -16.58 -8.95 6.21
N ILE A 346 -17.81 -8.74 5.74
CA ILE A 346 -19.04 -9.28 6.35
C ILE A 346 -19.70 -10.24 5.35
N VAL A 347 -19.96 -11.47 5.80
CA VAL A 347 -20.52 -12.57 5.00
C VAL A 347 -21.86 -13.01 5.56
N PHE A 348 -22.81 -13.33 4.69
CA PHE A 348 -24.17 -13.70 5.07
C PHE A 348 -24.53 -15.11 4.61
N TYR A 349 -25.24 -15.84 5.46
CA TYR A 349 -25.61 -17.24 5.30
C TYR A 349 -27.09 -17.48 5.62
N ALA A 350 -27.60 -18.63 5.19
CA ALA A 350 -29.01 -19.00 5.40
C ALA A 350 -29.34 -19.34 6.88
N SER A 351 -28.35 -19.71 7.68
CA SER A 351 -28.50 -20.20 9.06
C SER A 351 -27.14 -20.24 9.78
N GLU A 352 -27.16 -20.43 11.09
CA GLU A 352 -25.98 -20.65 11.95
C GLU A 352 -25.09 -21.84 11.53
N ASP A 353 -25.65 -22.97 11.07
CA ASP A 353 -24.89 -24.13 10.54
C ASP A 353 -24.21 -23.82 9.18
N HIS A 354 -23.31 -22.84 9.13
CA HIS A 354 -22.82 -22.24 7.89
C HIS A 354 -21.52 -22.84 7.35
N GLU A 355 -20.75 -23.57 8.16
CA GLU A 355 -19.40 -24.08 7.79
C GLU A 355 -19.36 -24.97 6.53
N GLN A 356 -20.50 -25.52 6.11
CA GLN A 356 -20.64 -26.32 4.87
C GLN A 356 -21.67 -25.75 3.88
N LYS A 357 -22.15 -24.52 4.10
CA LYS A 357 -23.19 -23.88 3.27
C LYS A 357 -22.58 -22.76 2.42
N ASN A 358 -23.06 -22.64 1.19
CA ASN A 358 -22.65 -21.54 0.32
C ASN A 358 -23.06 -20.19 0.94
N PRO A 359 -22.17 -19.19 0.98
CA PRO A 359 -22.55 -17.84 1.34
C PRO A 359 -23.57 -17.27 0.35
N LEU A 360 -24.50 -16.46 0.87
CA LEU A 360 -25.59 -15.83 0.13
C LEU A 360 -25.21 -14.44 -0.36
N GLU A 361 -24.41 -13.72 0.43
CA GLU A 361 -23.90 -12.39 0.11
C GLU A 361 -22.61 -12.14 0.90
N ILE A 362 -21.75 -11.25 0.38
CA ILE A 362 -20.55 -10.76 1.06
C ILE A 362 -20.36 -9.29 0.72
N PHE A 363 -19.79 -8.52 1.65
CA PHE A 363 -19.24 -7.19 1.38
C PHE A 363 -17.83 -7.10 1.93
N ALA A 364 -16.91 -6.56 1.12
CA ALA A 364 -15.66 -6.02 1.65
C ALA A 364 -15.96 -4.79 2.51
N LEU A 365 -15.32 -4.70 3.66
CA LEU A 365 -15.54 -3.64 4.65
C LEU A 365 -14.57 -2.47 4.49
N ARG A 366 -13.48 -2.61 3.73
CA ARG A 366 -12.54 -1.50 3.47
C ARG A 366 -13.30 -0.27 2.94
N GLU A 367 -13.03 0.91 3.50
CA GLU A 367 -13.74 2.18 3.23
C GLU A 367 -15.25 2.20 3.56
N ALA A 368 -15.85 1.09 4.02
CA ALA A 368 -17.23 1.08 4.45
C ALA A 368 -17.38 1.80 5.80
N SER A 369 -18.51 2.44 6.04
CA SER A 369 -18.80 3.14 7.30
C SER A 369 -20.03 2.55 7.96
N VAL A 370 -20.01 2.51 9.30
CA VAL A 370 -21.10 1.98 10.11
C VAL A 370 -21.43 2.93 11.25
N LYS A 371 -22.74 3.18 11.43
CA LYS A 371 -23.27 4.05 12.47
C LYS A 371 -24.66 3.63 12.91
N HIS A 372 -25.09 4.11 14.08
CA HIS A 372 -26.48 4.00 14.53
C HIS A 372 -27.44 4.69 13.55
N VAL A 373 -28.68 4.20 13.47
CA VAL A 373 -29.75 4.95 12.79
C VAL A 373 -30.16 6.19 13.61
N PRO A 374 -30.76 7.23 13.00
CA PRO A 374 -31.13 8.45 13.73
C PRO A 374 -32.07 8.18 14.92
N LEU A 375 -31.85 8.87 16.05
CA LEU A 375 -32.60 8.76 17.33
C LEU A 375 -34.14 8.83 17.21
N LYS A 376 -34.63 9.39 16.10
CA LYS A 376 -36.04 9.54 15.74
C LYS A 376 -36.70 8.25 15.21
N ASP A 377 -35.94 7.19 14.97
CA ASP A 377 -36.49 5.84 14.72
C ASP A 377 -36.77 5.11 16.04
N LYS A 378 -37.78 4.22 16.04
CA LYS A 378 -38.04 3.31 17.16
C LYS A 378 -37.00 2.20 17.17
N ASP A 379 -36.57 1.77 18.35
CA ASP A 379 -35.48 0.78 18.51
C ASP A 379 -34.19 1.22 17.79
N HIS A 380 -33.87 2.52 17.79
CA HIS A 380 -32.65 3.06 17.15
C HIS A 380 -31.37 2.44 17.73
N ASP A 381 -31.40 2.11 19.02
CA ASP A 381 -30.36 1.47 19.81
C ASP A 381 -30.07 0.02 19.37
N LYS A 382 -31.00 -0.61 18.64
CA LYS A 382 -30.85 -1.97 18.06
C LYS A 382 -30.56 -1.95 16.57
N LYS A 383 -30.38 -0.77 15.96
CA LYS A 383 -30.33 -0.59 14.51
C LYS A 383 -29.09 0.19 14.07
N PHE A 384 -28.34 -0.39 13.15
CA PHE A 384 -27.21 0.28 12.50
C PHE A 384 -27.39 0.37 10.99
N MET A 385 -26.82 1.39 10.39
CA MET A 385 -26.68 1.54 8.94
C MET A 385 -25.24 1.26 8.55
N LEU A 386 -25.06 0.32 7.62
CA LEU A 386 -23.81 0.01 6.96
C LEU A 386 -23.82 0.62 5.54
N THR A 387 -22.85 1.48 5.27
CA THR A 387 -22.61 2.12 3.97
C THR A 387 -21.41 1.46 3.31
N ILE A 388 -21.58 0.89 2.12
CA ILE A 388 -20.54 0.19 1.34
C ILE A 388 -20.30 0.96 0.03
N PRO A 389 -19.28 1.83 -0.04
CA PRO A 389 -19.04 2.69 -1.20
C PRO A 389 -18.80 1.93 -2.51
N GLN A 390 -18.22 0.73 -2.45
CA GLN A 390 -17.85 -0.07 -3.62
C GLN A 390 -19.06 -0.66 -4.37
N ARG A 391 -20.24 -0.63 -3.74
CA ARG A 391 -21.53 -1.04 -4.32
C ARG A 391 -22.58 0.08 -4.30
N ASP A 392 -22.18 1.32 -3.98
CA ASP A 392 -23.08 2.47 -3.80
C ASP A 392 -24.34 2.12 -2.96
N THR A 393 -24.13 1.35 -1.89
CA THR A 393 -25.20 0.68 -1.16
C THR A 393 -25.20 1.10 0.31
N ASN A 394 -26.36 1.57 0.79
CA ASN A 394 -26.65 1.76 2.21
C ASN A 394 -27.64 0.68 2.66
N ARG A 395 -27.34 -0.07 3.71
CA ARG A 395 -28.26 -1.04 4.31
C ARG A 395 -28.47 -0.77 5.79
N VAL A 396 -29.74 -0.73 6.19
CA VAL A 396 -30.13 -0.71 7.60
C VAL A 396 -30.30 -2.15 8.07
N PHE A 397 -29.63 -2.47 9.17
CA PHE A 397 -29.70 -3.72 9.89
C PHE A 397 -30.31 -3.49 11.27
N MET A 398 -31.03 -4.50 11.76
CA MET A 398 -31.59 -4.57 13.11
C MET A 398 -31.04 -5.82 13.79
N THR A 399 -30.92 -5.76 15.11
CA THR A 399 -30.31 -6.77 15.99
C THR A 399 -31.24 -7.15 17.13
N ASP A 400 -30.96 -8.23 17.84
CA ASP A 400 -31.82 -8.73 18.94
C ASP A 400 -31.76 -7.83 20.21
N SER A 401 -30.65 -7.14 20.45
CA SER A 401 -30.43 -6.28 21.62
C SER A 401 -29.49 -5.10 21.31
N PRO A 402 -29.51 -4.01 22.11
CA PRO A 402 -28.58 -2.88 21.92
C PRO A 402 -27.11 -3.28 22.06
N GLU A 403 -26.81 -4.17 23.02
CA GLU A 403 -25.49 -4.79 23.21
C GLU A 403 -25.02 -5.53 21.94
N ALA A 404 -25.90 -6.27 21.27
CA ALA A 404 -25.57 -6.89 19.99
C ALA A 404 -25.34 -5.85 18.89
N CYS A 405 -26.09 -4.75 18.87
CA CYS A 405 -25.88 -3.63 17.94
C CYS A 405 -24.49 -3.00 18.10
N GLU A 406 -24.07 -2.71 19.33
CA GLU A 406 -22.73 -2.16 19.61
C GLU A 406 -21.62 -3.16 19.24
N ASN A 407 -21.79 -4.46 19.52
CA ASN A 407 -20.82 -5.49 19.11
C ASN A 407 -20.67 -5.58 17.58
N TRP A 408 -21.79 -5.53 16.83
CA TRP A 408 -21.77 -5.45 15.36
C TRP A 408 -21.06 -4.19 14.87
N ILE A 409 -21.38 -3.01 15.43
CA ILE A 409 -20.77 -1.74 15.05
C ILE A 409 -19.25 -1.77 15.30
N ASN A 410 -18.80 -2.24 16.47
CA ASN A 410 -17.39 -2.28 16.82
C ASN A 410 -16.61 -3.31 15.99
N SER A 411 -17.13 -4.52 15.82
CA SER A 411 -16.47 -5.55 14.98
C SER A 411 -16.38 -5.12 13.52
N ILE A 412 -17.42 -4.48 12.97
CA ILE A 412 -17.36 -3.86 11.64
C ILE A 412 -16.29 -2.75 11.61
N ARG A 413 -16.29 -1.80 12.56
CA ARG A 413 -15.30 -0.69 12.61
C ARG A 413 -13.85 -1.20 12.60
N LEU A 414 -13.54 -2.25 13.37
CA LEU A 414 -12.23 -2.90 13.38
C LEU A 414 -11.81 -3.46 12.01
N ASN A 415 -12.77 -3.85 11.16
CA ASN A 415 -12.53 -4.42 9.83
C ASN A 415 -12.62 -3.40 8.69
N THR A 416 -13.29 -2.25 8.88
CA THR A 416 -13.44 -1.21 7.85
C THR A 416 -12.22 -0.32 7.75
N HIS A 417 -11.72 0.09 8.91
CA HIS A 417 -10.51 0.86 9.09
C HIS A 417 -9.71 0.18 10.20
N PRO A 418 -8.45 -0.24 9.95
CA PRO A 418 -7.58 -0.51 11.07
C PRO A 418 -7.44 0.79 11.85
N THR A 419 -8.06 0.82 13.03
CA THR A 419 -7.37 1.10 14.29
C THR A 419 -6.35 2.24 14.17
N MET A 420 -5.12 1.90 13.78
CA MET A 420 -4.14 2.82 13.20
C MET A 420 -3.89 2.43 11.74
N PRO A 421 -3.59 3.37 10.82
CA PRO A 421 -3.09 3.00 9.50
C PRO A 421 -1.86 2.11 9.67
N HIS A 422 -1.90 0.90 9.10
CA HIS A 422 -0.76 -0.01 9.14
C HIS A 422 0.46 0.64 8.53
N ARG A 423 1.65 0.15 8.87
CA ARG A 423 2.94 0.61 8.30
C ARG A 423 2.84 0.76 6.78
N PHE A 424 3.28 1.91 6.25
CA PHE A 424 3.17 2.30 4.83
C PHE A 424 1.74 2.49 4.27
N HIS A 425 0.73 2.64 5.13
CA HIS A 425 -0.70 2.66 4.76
C HIS A 425 -1.15 1.40 3.99
N SER A 426 -0.53 0.25 4.29
CA SER A 426 -0.92 -1.02 3.67
C SER A 426 -2.28 -1.51 4.16
N PHE A 427 -2.99 -2.26 3.31
CA PHE A 427 -4.14 -3.05 3.73
C PHE A 427 -3.80 -4.12 4.78
N ALA A 428 -2.55 -4.57 4.82
CA ALA A 428 -2.04 -5.66 5.64
C ALA A 428 -1.15 -5.15 6.79
N GLU A 429 -1.24 -5.83 7.94
CA GLU A 429 -0.38 -5.61 9.10
C GLU A 429 0.98 -6.30 8.95
N VAL A 430 1.81 -6.28 10.00
CA VAL A 430 3.11 -6.96 10.02
C VAL A 430 2.99 -8.28 10.78
N HIS A 431 2.85 -9.38 10.03
CA HIS A 431 2.81 -10.73 10.61
C HIS A 431 4.19 -11.16 11.08
N SER A 432 4.28 -11.71 12.29
CA SER A 432 5.56 -12.09 12.93
C SER A 432 5.72 -13.60 13.12
N ASP A 433 4.66 -14.36 12.85
CA ASP A 433 4.55 -15.83 12.96
C ASP A 433 4.47 -16.50 11.57
N THR A 434 5.05 -15.85 10.56
CA THR A 434 5.03 -16.31 9.16
C THR A 434 6.39 -16.88 8.75
N ALA A 435 6.37 -18.01 8.03
CA ALA A 435 7.53 -18.57 7.38
C ALA A 435 7.61 -18.14 5.90
N ALA A 436 8.83 -17.90 5.39
CA ALA A 436 9.07 -17.37 4.05
C ALA A 436 10.12 -18.20 3.27
N MET A 437 9.95 -18.35 1.96
CA MET A 437 10.94 -18.99 1.08
C MET A 437 10.99 -18.28 -0.28
N PRO A 438 12.11 -17.61 -0.61
CA PRO A 438 12.30 -17.00 -1.93
C PRO A 438 12.79 -18.02 -2.97
N PHE A 439 12.32 -17.88 -4.19
CA PHE A 439 12.75 -18.64 -5.37
C PHE A 439 13.56 -17.73 -6.30
N ALA A 440 14.72 -18.21 -6.76
CA ALA A 440 15.64 -17.43 -7.60
C ALA A 440 15.44 -17.64 -9.11
N ASN A 441 14.55 -18.56 -9.50
CA ASN A 441 14.18 -18.87 -10.88
C ASN A 441 12.83 -19.60 -10.90
N THR A 442 12.20 -19.65 -12.07
CA THR A 442 10.86 -20.21 -12.24
C THR A 442 10.81 -21.73 -12.05
N LYS A 443 11.90 -22.46 -12.34
CA LYS A 443 11.97 -23.90 -12.08
C LYS A 443 11.76 -24.21 -10.60
N GLU A 444 12.46 -23.52 -9.71
CA GLU A 444 12.32 -23.72 -8.26
C GLU A 444 10.89 -23.45 -7.78
N TYR A 445 10.28 -22.37 -8.27
CA TYR A 445 8.89 -22.02 -7.96
C TYR A 445 7.91 -23.08 -8.48
N TYR A 446 8.00 -23.47 -9.75
CA TYR A 446 7.07 -24.43 -10.35
C TYR A 446 7.20 -25.85 -9.76
N ASP A 447 8.42 -26.30 -9.45
CA ASP A 447 8.64 -27.60 -8.81
C ASP A 447 7.95 -27.65 -7.42
N ASP A 448 8.07 -26.60 -6.61
CA ASP A 448 7.39 -26.50 -5.31
C ASP A 448 5.86 -26.30 -5.45
N LEU A 449 5.43 -25.45 -6.40
CA LEU A 449 4.02 -25.18 -6.68
C LEU A 449 3.27 -26.46 -7.05
N VAL A 450 3.83 -27.31 -7.93
CA VAL A 450 3.22 -28.59 -8.33
C VAL A 450 2.95 -29.51 -7.14
N VAL A 451 3.92 -29.60 -6.23
CA VAL A 451 3.81 -30.44 -5.03
C VAL A 451 2.67 -29.96 -4.13
N ASN A 452 2.53 -28.64 -3.93
CA ASN A 452 1.48 -28.07 -3.08
C ASN A 452 0.10 -28.04 -3.76
N LEU A 453 0.02 -27.78 -5.08
CA LEU A 453 -1.23 -27.91 -5.86
C LEU A 453 -1.79 -29.33 -5.80
N LYS A 454 -0.94 -30.36 -5.96
CA LYS A 454 -1.35 -31.77 -5.82
C LYS A 454 -1.78 -32.12 -4.39
N ALA A 455 -1.24 -31.44 -3.38
CA ALA A 455 -1.57 -31.68 -1.97
C ALA A 455 -2.92 -31.07 -1.54
N ALA A 456 -3.37 -29.99 -2.20
CA ALA A 456 -4.55 -29.18 -1.87
C ALA A 456 -5.82 -29.99 -1.51
N LYS A 457 -6.60 -29.47 -0.56
CA LYS A 457 -7.77 -30.15 0.06
C LYS A 457 -9.08 -29.37 -0.01
N HIS A 458 -9.03 -28.05 -0.07
CA HIS A 458 -10.20 -27.18 0.11
C HIS A 458 -10.29 -26.12 -0.99
N SER A 459 -9.23 -25.33 -1.20
CA SER A 459 -9.25 -24.19 -2.12
C SER A 459 -7.92 -23.97 -2.84
N ILE A 460 -8.02 -23.52 -4.10
CA ILE A 460 -6.92 -22.96 -4.89
C ILE A 460 -7.43 -21.64 -5.47
N MET A 461 -6.70 -20.55 -5.23
CA MET A 461 -6.98 -19.23 -5.80
C MET A 461 -5.78 -18.76 -6.62
N ILE A 462 -5.96 -18.30 -7.85
CA ILE A 462 -4.85 -17.90 -8.75
C ILE A 462 -5.12 -16.52 -9.36
N THR A 463 -4.18 -15.58 -9.22
CA THR A 463 -4.15 -14.37 -10.06
C THR A 463 -3.00 -14.43 -11.05
N GLY A 464 -3.22 -13.90 -12.26
CA GLY A 464 -2.15 -13.68 -13.23
C GLY A 464 -2.48 -12.54 -14.20
N TRP A 465 -1.44 -11.93 -14.74
CA TRP A 465 -1.52 -11.12 -15.95
C TRP A 465 -1.70 -12.02 -17.18
N HIS A 466 -1.06 -13.19 -17.16
CA HIS A 466 -1.16 -14.21 -18.20
C HIS A 466 -1.20 -15.60 -17.56
N LEU A 467 -2.13 -16.44 -18.00
CA LEU A 467 -2.20 -17.85 -17.59
C LEU A 467 -2.36 -18.73 -18.83
N THR A 468 -1.50 -19.73 -19.00
CA THR A 468 -1.64 -20.73 -20.06
C THR A 468 -2.17 -22.04 -19.46
N ALA A 469 -3.42 -22.39 -19.75
CA ALA A 469 -4.08 -23.56 -19.12
C ALA A 469 -3.32 -24.88 -19.36
N LYS A 470 -2.80 -25.11 -20.58
CA LYS A 470 -2.05 -26.32 -20.97
C LYS A 470 -0.54 -26.22 -20.71
N LEU A 471 -0.09 -25.39 -19.76
CA LEU A 471 1.33 -25.24 -19.43
C LEU A 471 1.86 -26.48 -18.69
N TYR A 472 3.02 -26.97 -19.10
CA TYR A 472 3.82 -27.90 -18.30
C TYR A 472 4.62 -27.14 -17.22
N LEU A 473 4.36 -27.45 -15.96
CA LEU A 473 5.04 -26.84 -14.81
C LEU A 473 6.41 -27.50 -14.58
N THR A 474 6.49 -28.83 -14.63
CA THR A 474 7.77 -29.56 -14.59
C THR A 474 8.23 -29.94 -15.99
N ARG A 475 9.55 -29.97 -16.24
CA ARG A 475 10.14 -30.38 -17.53
C ARG A 475 11.05 -31.60 -17.34
N CYS A 476 10.82 -32.62 -18.16
CA CYS A 476 11.49 -33.92 -18.08
C CYS A 476 12.12 -34.28 -19.43
N GLY A 477 13.40 -33.97 -19.62
CA GLY A 477 14.13 -34.27 -20.86
C GLY A 477 14.44 -35.76 -21.10
N ASP A 478 13.90 -36.65 -20.25
CA ASP A 478 14.22 -38.09 -20.18
C ASP A 478 12.98 -39.00 -20.27
N GLY A 479 11.82 -38.47 -20.68
CA GLY A 479 10.61 -39.29 -20.95
C GLY A 479 9.74 -39.62 -19.73
N LYS A 480 9.96 -38.95 -18.58
CA LYS A 480 8.97 -38.93 -17.48
C LYS A 480 7.77 -38.07 -17.87
N VAL A 481 6.61 -38.34 -17.27
CA VAL A 481 5.40 -37.51 -17.43
C VAL A 481 5.66 -36.13 -16.85
N ALA A 482 5.56 -35.10 -17.68
CA ALA A 482 5.61 -33.70 -17.28
C ALA A 482 4.24 -33.26 -16.75
N ASP A 483 4.23 -32.52 -15.64
CA ASP A 483 2.99 -32.13 -14.97
C ASP A 483 2.34 -30.92 -15.65
N ARG A 484 1.11 -31.08 -16.15
CA ARG A 484 0.35 -30.01 -16.82
C ARG A 484 -0.67 -29.35 -15.87
N LEU A 485 -0.78 -28.03 -15.93
CA LEU A 485 -1.60 -27.23 -15.01
C LEU A 485 -3.08 -27.64 -15.03
N ASP A 486 -3.71 -27.65 -16.20
CA ASP A 486 -5.12 -28.05 -16.39
C ASP A 486 -5.42 -29.46 -15.85
N GLU A 487 -4.50 -30.40 -16.01
CA GLU A 487 -4.64 -31.78 -15.50
C GLU A 487 -4.60 -31.81 -13.96
N ILE A 488 -3.64 -31.13 -13.33
CA ILE A 488 -3.59 -31.01 -11.86
C ILE A 488 -4.86 -30.35 -11.31
N LEU A 489 -5.29 -29.23 -11.92
CA LEU A 489 -6.48 -28.52 -11.48
C LEU A 489 -7.74 -29.38 -11.65
N LEU A 490 -7.87 -30.11 -12.76
CA LEU A 490 -8.97 -31.06 -12.98
C LEU A 490 -9.00 -32.16 -11.92
N GLU A 491 -7.86 -32.80 -11.62
CA GLU A 491 -7.79 -33.82 -10.56
C GLU A 491 -8.21 -33.27 -9.19
N ARG A 492 -7.73 -32.07 -8.82
CA ARG A 492 -8.10 -31.44 -7.54
C ARG A 492 -9.57 -31.06 -7.52
N ALA A 493 -10.11 -30.55 -8.63
CA ALA A 493 -11.52 -30.21 -8.77
C ALA A 493 -12.43 -31.44 -8.63
N ILE A 494 -12.04 -32.59 -9.20
CA ILE A 494 -12.72 -33.89 -9.04
C ILE A 494 -12.64 -34.36 -7.58
N ALA A 495 -11.51 -34.14 -6.90
CA ALA A 495 -11.34 -34.42 -5.47
C ALA A 495 -12.12 -33.46 -4.53
N GLY A 496 -12.85 -32.48 -5.08
CA GLY A 496 -13.73 -31.57 -4.33
C GLY A 496 -13.16 -30.17 -4.08
N VAL A 497 -11.90 -29.91 -4.42
CA VAL A 497 -11.23 -28.61 -4.22
C VAL A 497 -11.91 -27.53 -5.06
N LYS A 498 -12.18 -26.36 -4.47
CA LYS A 498 -12.72 -25.19 -5.17
C LYS A 498 -11.59 -24.36 -5.78
N ILE A 499 -11.64 -24.16 -7.09
CA ILE A 499 -10.56 -23.52 -7.86
C ILE A 499 -11.10 -22.23 -8.48
N ASN A 500 -10.57 -21.09 -8.03
CA ASN A 500 -11.00 -19.76 -8.47
C ASN A 500 -9.82 -19.03 -9.11
N ILE A 501 -10.01 -18.47 -10.30
CA ILE A 501 -8.91 -17.89 -11.11
C ILE A 501 -9.33 -16.51 -11.61
N LEU A 502 -8.45 -15.52 -11.45
CA LEU A 502 -8.60 -14.17 -11.97
C LEU A 502 -7.46 -13.84 -12.92
N VAL A 503 -7.76 -13.74 -14.21
CA VAL A 503 -6.79 -13.30 -15.22
C VAL A 503 -7.14 -11.91 -15.75
N TRP A 504 -6.14 -11.17 -16.23
CA TRP A 504 -6.40 -9.94 -16.97
C TRP A 504 -7.15 -10.26 -18.27
N ASN A 505 -8.13 -9.42 -18.61
CA ASN A 505 -8.84 -9.42 -19.88
C ASN A 505 -8.04 -8.61 -20.90
N GLU A 506 -7.25 -9.27 -21.75
CA GLU A 506 -6.41 -8.60 -22.72
C GLU A 506 -7.18 -8.00 -23.90
N VAL A 507 -6.63 -6.93 -24.46
CA VAL A 507 -7.08 -6.34 -25.73
C VAL A 507 -6.41 -7.11 -26.87
N ASP A 508 -7.11 -8.08 -27.46
CA ASP A 508 -6.61 -9.01 -28.52
C ASP A 508 -5.79 -8.35 -29.64
N ILE A 509 -6.08 -7.09 -29.98
CA ILE A 509 -5.38 -6.30 -31.01
C ILE A 509 -3.97 -5.88 -30.55
N ALA A 510 -3.80 -5.56 -29.27
CA ALA A 510 -2.53 -5.10 -28.68
C ALA A 510 -1.75 -6.25 -28.03
N PHE A 511 -2.45 -7.16 -27.36
CA PHE A 511 -1.89 -8.33 -26.69
C PHE A 511 -2.78 -9.53 -26.98
N LYS A 512 -2.18 -10.62 -27.48
CA LYS A 512 -2.88 -11.89 -27.64
C LYS A 512 -2.23 -12.92 -26.74
N LEU A 513 -2.74 -13.04 -25.52
CA LEU A 513 -2.22 -13.91 -24.47
C LEU A 513 -2.97 -15.25 -24.40
N GLY A 514 -4.23 -15.28 -24.84
CA GLY A 514 -5.06 -16.47 -24.86
C GLY A 514 -5.90 -16.65 -23.59
N SER A 515 -6.22 -15.58 -22.85
CA SER A 515 -7.08 -15.70 -21.66
C SER A 515 -8.48 -16.21 -22.01
N GLU A 516 -8.97 -15.98 -23.25
CA GLU A 516 -10.20 -16.59 -23.77
C GLU A 516 -10.11 -18.10 -23.78
N GLU A 517 -9.05 -18.66 -24.37
CA GLU A 517 -8.90 -20.11 -24.45
C GLU A 517 -8.68 -20.70 -23.05
N ALA A 518 -7.87 -20.05 -22.20
CA ALA A 518 -7.70 -20.48 -20.82
C ALA A 518 -9.03 -20.48 -20.05
N SER A 519 -9.86 -19.45 -20.24
CA SER A 519 -11.22 -19.37 -19.68
C SER A 519 -12.11 -20.50 -20.19
N GLN A 520 -12.16 -20.72 -21.51
CA GLN A 520 -12.98 -21.76 -22.13
C GLN A 520 -12.58 -23.16 -21.67
N ILE A 521 -11.27 -23.47 -21.65
CA ILE A 521 -10.75 -24.76 -21.19
C ILE A 521 -11.12 -24.99 -19.72
N LEU A 522 -10.77 -24.05 -18.84
CA LEU A 522 -10.83 -24.28 -17.40
C LEU A 522 -12.26 -24.21 -16.85
N ASN A 523 -13.12 -23.32 -17.37
CA ASN A 523 -14.54 -23.29 -17.00
C ASN A 523 -15.32 -24.50 -17.54
N ALA A 524 -14.90 -25.12 -18.65
CA ALA A 524 -15.53 -26.33 -19.18
C ALA A 524 -15.03 -27.63 -18.50
N ALA A 525 -13.84 -27.61 -17.90
CA ALA A 525 -13.18 -28.81 -17.37
C ALA A 525 -13.93 -29.47 -16.20
N HIS A 526 -14.39 -28.69 -15.22
CA HIS A 526 -15.13 -29.23 -14.07
C HIS A 526 -15.94 -28.13 -13.36
N PRO A 527 -17.16 -28.40 -12.84
CA PRO A 527 -17.95 -27.40 -12.11
C PRO A 527 -17.33 -26.89 -10.80
N ASN A 528 -16.22 -27.46 -10.32
CA ASN A 528 -15.44 -26.88 -9.20
C ASN A 528 -14.35 -25.89 -9.63
N ILE A 529 -14.20 -25.61 -10.94
CA ILE A 529 -13.25 -24.64 -11.49
C ILE A 529 -14.03 -23.43 -12.02
N ARG A 530 -13.59 -22.22 -11.65
CA ARG A 530 -14.10 -20.95 -12.17
C ARG A 530 -12.95 -20.01 -12.50
N LEU A 531 -12.94 -19.53 -13.74
CA LEU A 531 -12.01 -18.50 -14.21
C LEU A 531 -12.80 -17.29 -14.69
N MET A 532 -12.50 -16.11 -14.14
CA MET A 532 -13.03 -14.83 -14.61
C MET A 532 -11.92 -13.98 -15.24
N ARG A 533 -12.32 -13.20 -16.24
CA ARG A 533 -11.51 -12.19 -16.94
C ARG A 533 -11.97 -10.80 -16.54
N ASP A 534 -11.04 -9.92 -16.18
CA ASP A 534 -11.34 -8.55 -15.79
C ASP A 534 -10.28 -7.58 -16.36
N PRO A 535 -10.62 -6.35 -16.81
CA PRO A 535 -11.94 -5.70 -16.82
C PRO A 535 -12.89 -6.27 -17.89
N SER A 536 -14.18 -6.41 -17.60
CA SER A 536 -15.18 -6.98 -18.54
C SER A 536 -16.10 -5.96 -19.25
N GLY A 537 -16.08 -4.68 -18.88
CA GLY A 537 -16.94 -3.63 -19.43
C GLY A 537 -16.34 -2.83 -20.59
N LEU A 538 -17.16 -2.40 -21.57
CA LEU A 538 -16.72 -1.64 -22.76
C LEU A 538 -16.01 -0.31 -22.43
N PHE A 539 -16.43 0.38 -21.36
CA PHE A 539 -15.78 1.62 -20.91
C PHE A 539 -14.55 1.37 -20.05
N ASP A 540 -14.46 0.22 -19.38
CA ASP A 540 -13.26 -0.18 -18.64
C ASP A 540 -12.16 -0.70 -19.57
N PHE A 541 -12.54 -1.30 -20.71
CA PHE A 541 -11.66 -1.68 -21.82
C PHE A 541 -10.95 -0.48 -22.47
N LEU A 542 -11.48 0.75 -22.33
CA LEU A 542 -10.81 1.97 -22.78
C LEU A 542 -9.67 2.43 -21.83
N LYS A 543 -9.44 1.74 -20.70
CA LYS A 543 -8.35 2.02 -19.78
C LYS A 543 -7.10 1.23 -20.19
N LEU A 544 -5.95 1.90 -20.27
CA LEU A 544 -4.66 1.31 -20.68
C LEU A 544 -3.96 0.46 -19.58
N TRP A 545 -4.67 0.15 -18.50
CA TRP A 545 -4.13 -0.51 -17.31
C TRP A 545 -4.45 -2.01 -17.31
N THR A 546 -3.62 -2.77 -16.61
CA THR A 546 -3.71 -4.23 -16.51
C THR A 546 -3.84 -4.67 -15.05
N HIS A 547 -4.39 -5.86 -14.84
CA HIS A 547 -4.14 -6.55 -13.59
C HIS A 547 -2.84 -7.31 -13.69
N HIS A 548 -1.82 -6.84 -12.99
CA HIS A 548 -0.46 -7.33 -13.13
C HIS A 548 0.02 -8.20 -11.95
N GLN A 549 -0.80 -8.32 -10.90
CA GLN A 549 -0.65 -9.27 -9.78
C GLN A 549 -0.48 -10.73 -10.28
N LYS A 550 0.56 -11.42 -9.79
CA LYS A 550 0.73 -12.87 -9.94
C LYS A 550 0.77 -13.51 -8.56
N THR A 551 -0.25 -14.31 -8.23
CA THR A 551 -0.37 -14.95 -6.91
C THR A 551 -1.02 -16.32 -7.00
N VAL A 552 -0.69 -17.19 -6.05
CA VAL A 552 -1.44 -18.44 -5.79
C VAL A 552 -1.71 -18.54 -4.29
N VAL A 553 -2.92 -18.91 -3.89
CA VAL A 553 -3.26 -19.28 -2.50
C VAL A 553 -3.80 -20.70 -2.49
N ILE A 554 -3.30 -21.52 -1.57
CA ILE A 554 -3.73 -22.91 -1.38
C ILE A 554 -4.19 -23.10 0.07
N ASP A 555 -5.42 -23.60 0.22
CA ASP A 555 -6.07 -23.96 1.50
C ASP A 555 -5.97 -22.87 2.60
N GLY A 556 -5.95 -21.59 2.22
CA GLY A 556 -5.83 -20.45 3.14
C GLY A 556 -4.58 -20.47 4.02
N CYS A 557 -3.49 -21.15 3.61
CA CYS A 557 -2.30 -21.34 4.46
C CYS A 557 -0.96 -21.27 3.73
N ILE A 558 -0.94 -21.49 2.41
CA ILE A 558 0.23 -21.28 1.55
C ILE A 558 -0.13 -20.19 0.56
N GLY A 559 0.68 -19.14 0.50
CA GLY A 559 0.57 -18.05 -0.46
C GLY A 559 1.85 -17.92 -1.29
N TYR A 560 1.69 -17.62 -2.57
CA TYR A 560 2.77 -17.32 -3.51
C TYR A 560 2.56 -15.92 -4.08
N VAL A 561 3.63 -15.12 -4.19
CA VAL A 561 3.60 -13.75 -4.71
C VAL A 561 4.96 -13.35 -5.34
N GLY A 562 4.95 -12.60 -6.44
CA GLY A 562 6.18 -12.11 -7.10
C GLY A 562 5.99 -11.80 -8.59
N GLY A 563 7.06 -11.92 -9.37
CA GLY A 563 7.06 -11.54 -10.80
C GLY A 563 6.55 -12.63 -11.77
N MET A 564 6.58 -13.90 -11.37
CA MET A 564 6.29 -15.05 -12.26
C MET A 564 4.79 -15.32 -12.49
N ASP A 565 4.34 -15.13 -13.74
CA ASP A 565 3.05 -15.61 -14.25
C ASP A 565 3.09 -17.11 -14.58
N ILE A 566 2.01 -17.86 -14.32
CA ILE A 566 1.89 -19.29 -14.72
C ILE A 566 1.60 -19.40 -16.23
N SER A 567 2.63 -19.13 -17.04
CA SER A 567 2.47 -19.06 -18.49
C SER A 567 3.71 -19.45 -19.29
N LEU A 568 3.52 -19.59 -20.61
CA LEU A 568 4.58 -19.89 -21.58
C LEU A 568 5.71 -18.84 -21.55
N GLY A 569 6.93 -19.32 -21.76
CA GLY A 569 8.15 -18.52 -21.83
C GLY A 569 8.71 -18.06 -20.48
N ARG A 570 8.07 -18.40 -19.36
CA ARG A 570 8.53 -18.04 -18.00
C ARG A 570 9.38 -19.13 -17.35
N TYR A 571 9.19 -20.41 -17.69
CA TYR A 571 9.99 -21.49 -17.12
C TYR A 571 11.46 -21.30 -17.52
N ASP A 572 12.34 -21.26 -16.54
CA ASP A 572 13.80 -21.26 -16.74
C ASP A 572 14.49 -21.74 -15.44
N SER A 573 15.78 -22.00 -15.53
CA SER A 573 16.65 -22.47 -14.45
C SER A 573 17.86 -21.53 -14.29
N GLU A 574 18.67 -21.73 -13.24
CA GLU A 574 19.89 -20.95 -13.01
C GLU A 574 20.97 -21.06 -14.11
N GLU A 575 20.79 -21.95 -15.09
CA GLU A 575 21.66 -22.13 -16.27
C GLU A 575 21.31 -21.18 -17.44
N TYR A 576 20.11 -20.60 -17.45
CA TYR A 576 19.58 -19.70 -18.50
C TYR A 576 19.88 -20.13 -19.96
N PRO A 577 19.62 -21.39 -20.38
CA PRO A 577 20.01 -21.90 -21.69
C PRO A 577 19.39 -21.12 -22.86
N VAL A 578 20.23 -20.67 -23.80
CA VAL A 578 19.78 -19.94 -25.02
C VAL A 578 19.50 -20.87 -26.22
N VAL A 579 19.83 -22.17 -26.12
CA VAL A 579 19.59 -23.18 -27.18
C VAL A 579 18.84 -24.38 -26.58
N ASP A 580 17.80 -24.83 -27.29
CA ASP A 580 17.13 -26.11 -27.07
C ASP A 580 16.64 -26.64 -28.44
N GLU A 581 17.61 -27.03 -29.27
CA GLU A 581 17.41 -27.36 -30.70
C GLU A 581 16.39 -28.48 -30.93
N TYR A 582 16.30 -29.43 -30.00
CA TYR A 582 15.45 -30.63 -30.10
C TYR A 582 14.21 -30.59 -29.21
N SER A 583 13.80 -29.41 -28.72
CA SER A 583 12.55 -29.25 -27.96
C SER A 583 12.52 -30.09 -26.66
N LYS A 584 13.68 -30.31 -26.02
CA LYS A 584 13.84 -31.22 -24.85
C LYS A 584 13.27 -30.63 -23.57
N THR A 585 13.31 -29.30 -23.43
CA THR A 585 12.87 -28.57 -22.22
C THR A 585 11.71 -27.63 -22.54
N TYR A 586 11.79 -26.98 -23.71
CA TYR A 586 10.95 -25.87 -24.12
C TYR A 586 10.13 -26.27 -25.35
N ILE A 587 9.01 -26.95 -25.08
CA ILE A 587 8.15 -27.55 -26.10
C ILE A 587 7.31 -26.47 -26.79
N GLY A 588 7.25 -26.50 -28.12
CA GLY A 588 6.33 -25.66 -28.90
C GLY A 588 6.53 -24.15 -28.68
N LEU A 589 5.42 -23.46 -28.41
CA LEU A 589 5.38 -22.02 -28.11
C LEU A 589 6.12 -21.61 -26.82
N ASP A 590 6.53 -22.56 -25.99
CA ASP A 590 7.30 -22.23 -24.79
C ASP A 590 8.71 -21.76 -25.15
N TYR A 591 9.31 -22.29 -26.24
CA TYR A 591 10.55 -21.75 -26.81
C TYR A 591 10.25 -20.42 -27.48
N VAL A 592 10.62 -19.34 -26.79
CA VAL A 592 10.29 -17.98 -27.21
C VAL A 592 11.49 -17.06 -27.09
N ASN A 593 11.62 -16.22 -28.09
CA ASN A 593 12.38 -14.99 -28.03
C ASN A 593 11.46 -13.84 -28.45
N ALA A 594 11.12 -12.98 -27.49
CA ALA A 594 10.22 -11.86 -27.71
C ALA A 594 10.85 -10.74 -28.56
N MET A 595 12.17 -10.74 -28.75
CA MET A 595 12.90 -9.82 -29.62
C MET A 595 12.78 -10.13 -31.11
N SER A 596 12.30 -11.33 -31.47
CA SER A 596 12.09 -11.75 -32.86
C SER A 596 10.81 -11.18 -33.45
N GLU A 597 10.79 -10.89 -34.76
CA GLU A 597 9.61 -10.46 -35.53
C GLU A 597 8.41 -11.43 -35.41
N LYS A 598 8.68 -12.73 -35.23
CA LYS A 598 7.62 -13.72 -34.99
C LYS A 598 7.11 -13.70 -33.54
N GLY A 599 7.96 -13.28 -32.60
CA GLY A 599 7.60 -12.87 -31.25
C GLY A 599 6.87 -13.92 -30.39
N ALA A 600 6.34 -13.45 -29.26
CA ALA A 600 5.53 -14.24 -28.33
C ALA A 600 4.04 -14.26 -28.72
N LYS A 601 3.72 -14.57 -29.99
CA LYS A 601 2.33 -14.58 -30.48
C LYS A 601 1.62 -15.88 -30.11
N TYR A 602 0.63 -15.81 -29.23
CA TYR A 602 -0.22 -16.96 -28.92
C TYR A 602 -1.16 -17.28 -30.11
N THR A 603 -1.16 -18.53 -30.55
CA THR A 603 -1.90 -18.98 -31.74
C THR A 603 -2.92 -20.09 -31.47
N GLY A 604 -3.08 -20.50 -30.20
CA GLY A 604 -4.03 -21.51 -29.73
C GLY A 604 -3.44 -22.92 -29.61
N ASP A 605 -2.52 -23.30 -30.50
CA ASP A 605 -1.75 -24.54 -30.33
C ASP A 605 -0.43 -24.27 -29.61
N THR A 606 -0.36 -24.68 -28.34
CA THR A 606 0.85 -24.59 -27.51
C THR A 606 2.02 -25.43 -28.03
N LEU A 607 1.77 -26.43 -28.89
CA LEU A 607 2.80 -27.34 -29.41
C LEU A 607 3.41 -26.87 -30.75
N THR A 608 2.78 -25.90 -31.45
CA THR A 608 3.32 -25.38 -32.71
C THR A 608 4.62 -24.60 -32.49
N GLU A 609 5.64 -24.88 -33.30
CA GLU A 609 6.91 -24.15 -33.29
C GLU A 609 6.91 -23.01 -34.33
N TYR A 610 7.22 -21.79 -33.89
CA TYR A 610 7.27 -20.61 -34.77
C TYR A 610 8.69 -20.12 -35.08
N GLN A 611 9.64 -20.38 -34.19
CA GLN A 611 11.01 -19.89 -34.27
C GLN A 611 11.94 -21.01 -34.75
N ASP A 612 12.82 -20.69 -35.70
CA ASP A 612 13.86 -21.61 -36.13
C ASP A 612 14.94 -21.69 -35.03
N ARG A 613 14.84 -22.72 -34.18
CA ARG A 613 15.71 -22.97 -33.00
C ARG A 613 17.20 -22.99 -33.33
N LYS A 614 17.58 -23.22 -34.59
CA LYS A 614 18.96 -23.26 -35.07
C LYS A 614 19.53 -21.86 -35.39
N LYS A 615 18.65 -20.86 -35.53
CA LYS A 615 19.00 -19.48 -35.89
C LYS A 615 18.62 -18.47 -34.81
N VAL A 616 17.46 -18.67 -34.19
CA VAL A 616 16.90 -17.81 -33.17
C VAL A 616 17.21 -18.42 -31.80
N PRO A 617 18.09 -17.81 -30.98
CA PRO A 617 18.25 -18.23 -29.61
C PRO A 617 16.94 -18.00 -28.85
N ARG A 618 16.62 -18.86 -27.88
CA ARG A 618 15.67 -18.53 -26.82
C ARG A 618 16.15 -17.23 -26.14
N MET A 619 15.22 -16.39 -25.73
CA MET A 619 15.49 -15.37 -24.70
C MET A 619 15.25 -16.03 -23.32
N PRO A 620 16.29 -16.24 -22.50
CA PRO A 620 16.13 -16.81 -21.17
C PRO A 620 15.40 -15.85 -20.24
N TRP A 621 14.78 -16.36 -19.18
CA TRP A 621 13.92 -15.60 -18.27
C TRP A 621 14.45 -15.66 -16.84
N HIS A 622 14.89 -14.51 -16.31
CA HIS A 622 15.27 -14.37 -14.90
C HIS A 622 14.17 -13.64 -14.14
N ASP A 623 13.75 -14.18 -13.00
CA ASP A 623 12.66 -13.64 -12.19
C ASP A 623 12.76 -14.15 -10.75
N ILE A 624 12.09 -13.48 -9.82
CA ILE A 624 12.06 -13.83 -8.40
C ILE A 624 10.61 -13.93 -7.91
N HIS A 625 10.35 -14.96 -7.11
CA HIS A 625 9.04 -15.21 -6.51
C HIS A 625 9.19 -15.60 -5.04
N LEU A 626 8.13 -15.44 -4.25
CA LEU A 626 8.14 -15.69 -2.81
C LEU A 626 7.00 -16.64 -2.45
N LYS A 627 7.31 -17.63 -1.62
CA LYS A 627 6.35 -18.43 -0.88
C LYS A 627 6.25 -17.93 0.56
N ILE A 628 5.02 -17.86 1.05
CA ILE A 628 4.61 -17.45 2.38
C ILE A 628 3.76 -18.59 2.98
N VAL A 629 4.04 -18.97 4.22
CA VAL A 629 3.26 -19.96 4.96
C VAL A 629 2.93 -19.41 6.34
N GLY A 630 1.65 -19.38 6.69
CA GLY A 630 1.15 -18.82 7.96
C GLY A 630 0.09 -17.73 7.76
N THR A 631 -0.05 -16.87 8.76
CA THR A 631 -1.00 -15.75 8.84
C THR A 631 -0.98 -14.83 7.62
N ALA A 632 0.20 -14.42 7.14
CA ALA A 632 0.33 -13.54 5.97
C ALA A 632 -0.19 -14.14 4.64
N ALA A 633 -0.43 -15.46 4.56
CA ALA A 633 -1.12 -16.04 3.40
C ALA A 633 -2.58 -15.59 3.29
N LEU A 634 -3.22 -15.25 4.42
CA LEU A 634 -4.58 -14.70 4.45
C LEU A 634 -4.67 -13.30 3.84
N ASP A 635 -3.61 -12.50 3.84
CA ASP A 635 -3.62 -11.20 3.16
C ASP A 635 -3.64 -11.35 1.65
N ILE A 636 -2.97 -12.38 1.12
CA ILE A 636 -3.03 -12.74 -0.30
C ILE A 636 -4.45 -13.26 -0.64
N GLU A 637 -5.04 -14.07 0.24
CA GLU A 637 -6.44 -14.53 0.12
C GLU A 637 -7.42 -13.34 0.14
N ARG A 638 -7.29 -12.42 1.10
CA ARG A 638 -8.09 -11.21 1.21
C ARG A 638 -7.98 -10.35 -0.05
N ASN A 639 -6.76 -10.10 -0.54
CA ASN A 639 -6.57 -9.37 -1.79
C ASN A 639 -7.25 -10.08 -2.98
N PHE A 640 -7.19 -11.42 -3.05
CA PHE A 640 -7.91 -12.18 -4.06
C PHE A 640 -9.44 -12.00 -3.94
N ILE A 641 -10.00 -12.13 -2.74
CA ILE A 641 -11.45 -12.06 -2.52
C ILE A 641 -11.99 -10.62 -2.72
N GLU A 642 -11.26 -9.60 -2.28
CA GLU A 642 -11.60 -8.19 -2.54
C GLU A 642 -11.67 -7.92 -4.06
N ARG A 643 -10.68 -8.40 -4.83
CA ARG A 643 -10.69 -8.29 -6.29
C ARG A 643 -11.81 -9.12 -6.92
N TRP A 644 -11.98 -10.37 -6.47
CA TRP A 644 -13.00 -11.28 -6.96
C TRP A 644 -14.39 -10.65 -6.85
N GLU A 645 -14.75 -10.11 -5.68
CA GLU A 645 -16.04 -9.43 -5.47
C GLU A 645 -16.18 -8.09 -6.19
N ALA A 646 -15.06 -7.44 -6.56
CA ALA A 646 -15.06 -6.28 -7.45
C ALA A 646 -15.36 -6.68 -8.91
N SER A 647 -14.74 -7.75 -9.41
CA SER A 647 -14.91 -8.26 -10.78
C SER A 647 -16.18 -9.12 -10.98
N ARG A 648 -16.82 -9.57 -9.89
CA ARG A 648 -17.86 -10.62 -9.92
C ARG A 648 -19.12 -10.24 -10.71
N SER A 649 -19.52 -11.12 -11.64
CA SER A 649 -20.84 -11.13 -12.26
C SER A 649 -21.89 -11.82 -11.37
N ASN A 650 -23.18 -11.64 -11.66
CA ASN A 650 -24.26 -12.19 -10.81
C ASN A 650 -24.28 -13.73 -10.70
N ASP A 651 -23.68 -14.44 -11.65
CA ASP A 651 -23.59 -15.89 -11.74
C ASP A 651 -22.29 -16.49 -11.15
N ALA A 652 -21.28 -15.66 -10.90
CA ALA A 652 -20.03 -16.09 -10.27
C ALA A 652 -20.18 -16.26 -8.76
N TRP A 653 -19.41 -17.19 -8.19
CA TRP A 653 -19.52 -17.60 -6.79
C TRP A 653 -19.15 -16.52 -5.79
N ILE A 654 -19.76 -16.56 -4.62
CA ILE A 654 -19.30 -15.79 -3.48
C ILE A 654 -18.26 -16.62 -2.72
N ILE A 655 -17.11 -16.03 -2.42
CA ILE A 655 -16.01 -16.67 -1.69
C ILE A 655 -15.98 -16.07 -0.28
N ALA A 656 -16.17 -16.89 0.74
CA ALA A 656 -15.95 -16.47 2.13
C ALA A 656 -14.44 -16.53 2.46
N PRO A 657 -13.89 -15.55 3.22
CA PRO A 657 -12.51 -15.60 3.68
C PRO A 657 -12.29 -16.72 4.70
N SER A 658 -11.10 -17.29 4.72
CA SER A 658 -10.71 -18.26 5.74
C SER A 658 -10.58 -17.55 7.10
N LYS A 659 -11.35 -17.96 8.13
CA LYS A 659 -11.35 -17.29 9.46
C LYS A 659 -9.96 -17.25 10.13
N LYS A 660 -9.09 -18.21 9.84
CA LYS A 660 -7.73 -18.39 10.39
C LYS A 660 -6.88 -19.15 9.38
N PRO A 661 -5.53 -19.07 9.42
CA PRO A 661 -4.72 -19.83 8.49
C PRO A 661 -4.96 -21.34 8.67
N GLY A 662 -5.11 -22.04 7.53
CA GLY A 662 -5.14 -23.50 7.50
C GLY A 662 -3.80 -24.10 7.93
N LYS A 663 -3.72 -25.44 7.92
CA LYS A 663 -2.43 -26.14 8.03
C LYS A 663 -2.05 -26.72 6.67
N PRO A 664 -0.81 -26.49 6.17
CA PRO A 664 -0.33 -27.14 4.96
C PRO A 664 -0.55 -28.66 5.01
N ALA A 665 -1.11 -29.21 3.93
CA ALA A 665 -1.44 -30.63 3.83
C ALA A 665 -0.20 -31.56 3.85
N ILE A 666 1.00 -31.00 3.67
CA ILE A 666 2.30 -31.66 3.72
C ILE A 666 3.31 -30.77 4.47
N PRO A 667 4.36 -31.34 5.10
CA PRO A 667 5.45 -30.56 5.69
C PRO A 667 6.10 -29.65 4.66
N GLN A 668 6.37 -28.41 5.07
CA GLN A 668 7.08 -27.41 4.26
C GLN A 668 8.56 -27.48 4.65
N THR A 669 9.46 -27.35 3.66
CA THR A 669 10.91 -27.52 3.85
C THR A 669 11.67 -26.37 3.21
N ASN A 670 12.91 -26.13 3.67
CA ASN A 670 13.76 -25.01 3.23
C ASN A 670 13.14 -23.62 3.43
N MET A 671 12.27 -23.48 4.45
CA MET A 671 11.66 -22.22 4.85
C MET A 671 12.56 -21.47 5.83
N HIS A 672 12.53 -20.14 5.77
CA HIS A 672 12.92 -19.28 6.90
C HIS A 672 11.72 -19.24 7.85
N GLU A 673 11.82 -19.98 8.95
CA GLU A 673 10.69 -20.35 9.84
C GLU A 673 10.03 -19.15 10.56
N LYS A 674 10.73 -18.01 10.67
CA LYS A 674 10.24 -16.82 11.38
C LYS A 674 10.69 -15.54 10.70
N CYS A 675 9.79 -14.93 9.95
CA CYS A 675 9.99 -13.64 9.31
C CYS A 675 8.90 -12.65 9.75
N HIS A 676 9.28 -11.38 9.86
CA HIS A 676 8.29 -10.31 9.78
C HIS A 676 7.91 -10.12 8.31
N VAL A 677 6.65 -10.38 7.97
CA VAL A 677 6.12 -10.29 6.61
C VAL A 677 4.96 -9.31 6.59
N GLN A 678 5.01 -8.36 5.66
CA GLN A 678 3.90 -7.45 5.38
C GLN A 678 3.62 -7.44 3.88
N LEU A 679 2.37 -7.72 3.51
CA LEU A 679 1.91 -7.58 2.13
C LEU A 679 1.74 -6.10 1.78
N LEU A 680 2.02 -5.76 0.53
CA LEU A 680 2.03 -4.39 -0.01
C LEU A 680 1.44 -4.43 -1.42
N ARG A 681 0.66 -3.43 -1.82
CA ARG A 681 -0.03 -3.44 -3.11
C ARG A 681 -0.18 -2.06 -3.74
N SER A 682 -0.48 -2.08 -5.03
CA SER A 682 -1.00 -0.94 -5.78
C SER A 682 -2.41 -1.29 -6.25
N VAL A 683 -3.44 -0.57 -5.80
CA VAL A 683 -4.85 -0.81 -6.20
C VAL A 683 -5.65 0.50 -6.18
N GLY A 684 -6.79 0.54 -6.87
CA GLY A 684 -7.66 1.72 -6.86
C GLY A 684 -9.02 1.49 -7.52
N GLN A 685 -9.68 2.58 -7.90
CA GLN A 685 -11.12 2.57 -8.23
C GLN A 685 -11.50 1.69 -9.42
N TRP A 686 -10.67 1.59 -10.45
CA TRP A 686 -11.01 0.74 -11.60
C TRP A 686 -10.79 -0.75 -11.30
N SER A 687 -9.81 -1.10 -10.45
CA SER A 687 -9.35 -2.48 -10.26
C SER A 687 -9.97 -3.18 -9.05
N PHE A 688 -10.34 -2.43 -8.01
CA PHE A 688 -10.91 -2.94 -6.75
C PHE A 688 -12.16 -2.16 -6.29
N LYS A 689 -12.63 -1.17 -7.07
CA LYS A 689 -13.76 -0.27 -6.73
C LYS A 689 -13.54 0.61 -5.49
N PHE A 690 -12.34 0.64 -4.92
CA PHE A 690 -11.96 1.55 -3.82
C PHE A 690 -11.82 2.99 -4.30
N LYS A 691 -12.37 3.94 -3.55
CA LYS A 691 -12.30 5.38 -3.89
C LYS A 691 -10.88 5.93 -3.70
N GLN A 692 -10.16 5.45 -2.70
CA GLN A 692 -8.77 5.81 -2.44
C GLN A 692 -7.82 4.79 -3.07
N ALA A 693 -6.80 5.30 -3.77
CA ALA A 693 -5.73 4.45 -4.28
C ALA A 693 -4.79 4.02 -3.14
N GLU A 694 -4.36 2.77 -3.16
CA GLU A 694 -3.25 2.29 -2.33
C GLU A 694 -1.97 2.25 -3.16
N HIS A 695 -0.86 2.68 -2.57
CA HIS A 695 0.49 2.64 -3.15
C HIS A 695 1.52 2.24 -2.07
N SER A 696 1.17 1.28 -1.23
CA SER A 696 1.94 0.91 -0.03
C SER A 696 3.35 0.37 -0.36
N MET A 697 3.53 -0.23 -1.55
CA MET A 697 4.86 -0.62 -2.05
C MET A 697 5.79 0.58 -2.29
N LEU A 698 5.29 1.63 -2.96
CA LEU A 698 6.09 2.83 -3.24
C LEU A 698 6.54 3.49 -1.93
N THR A 699 5.60 3.67 -1.00
CA THR A 699 5.87 4.23 0.33
C THR A 699 6.95 3.41 1.08
N ALA A 700 6.84 2.08 1.07
CA ALA A 700 7.80 1.20 1.74
C ALA A 700 9.20 1.24 1.11
N GLN A 701 9.29 1.28 -0.23
CA GLN A 701 10.58 1.36 -0.92
C GLN A 701 11.28 2.71 -0.70
N LEU A 702 10.55 3.82 -0.73
CA LEU A 702 11.11 5.15 -0.46
C LEU A 702 11.72 5.21 0.96
N GLU A 703 10.98 4.76 1.97
CA GLU A 703 11.45 4.72 3.35
C GLU A 703 12.67 3.81 3.53
N ALA A 704 12.68 2.63 2.90
CA ALA A 704 13.80 1.70 2.97
C ALA A 704 15.07 2.26 2.30
N ILE A 705 14.94 2.93 1.16
CA ILE A 705 16.06 3.60 0.49
C ILE A 705 16.64 4.71 1.37
N GLU A 706 15.81 5.54 1.99
CA GLU A 706 16.25 6.65 2.85
C GLU A 706 16.98 6.16 4.12
N LYS A 707 16.46 5.09 4.73
CA LYS A 707 16.99 4.48 5.97
C LYS A 707 18.17 3.53 5.75
N SER A 708 18.49 3.19 4.50
CA SER A 708 19.62 2.31 4.13
C SER A 708 20.97 2.80 4.67
N LYS A 709 21.87 1.86 4.98
CA LYS A 709 23.14 2.11 5.67
C LYS A 709 24.35 1.94 4.77
N ARG A 710 24.39 0.90 3.94
CA ARG A 710 25.59 0.49 3.18
C ARG A 710 25.30 -0.07 1.79
N PHE A 711 24.22 -0.82 1.60
CA PHE A 711 24.00 -1.52 0.35
C PHE A 711 22.55 -1.53 -0.09
N ILE A 712 22.31 -1.21 -1.36
CA ILE A 712 21.03 -1.44 -2.03
C ILE A 712 21.30 -2.28 -3.28
N TYR A 713 20.56 -3.39 -3.41
CA TYR A 713 20.55 -4.20 -4.61
C TYR A 713 19.14 -4.20 -5.20
N ILE A 714 19.01 -3.90 -6.49
CA ILE A 714 17.75 -3.87 -7.22
C ILE A 714 17.87 -4.78 -8.42
N GLU A 715 16.92 -5.69 -8.59
CA GLU A 715 16.63 -6.28 -9.91
C GLU A 715 15.25 -5.78 -10.35
N ASN A 716 15.16 -5.11 -11.49
CA ASN A 716 13.87 -4.68 -12.00
C ASN A 716 13.78 -4.72 -13.54
N GLN A 717 12.65 -5.21 -14.06
CA GLN A 717 12.34 -5.17 -15.49
C GLN A 717 12.40 -3.76 -16.09
N PHE A 718 12.07 -2.74 -15.30
CA PHE A 718 12.14 -1.34 -15.73
C PHE A 718 12.79 -0.49 -14.65
N PHE A 719 13.55 0.52 -15.08
CA PHE A 719 14.05 1.57 -14.20
C PHE A 719 13.63 2.95 -14.76
N ILE A 720 12.35 3.29 -14.57
CA ILE A 720 11.71 4.51 -15.07
C ILE A 720 11.16 5.31 -13.88
N SER A 721 11.87 6.36 -13.46
CA SER A 721 11.60 7.06 -12.21
C SER A 721 12.04 8.52 -12.27
N ALA A 722 11.55 9.36 -11.35
CA ALA A 722 11.65 10.80 -11.43
C ALA A 722 12.51 11.42 -10.33
N SER A 723 13.20 12.51 -10.68
CA SER A 723 13.78 13.44 -9.71
C SER A 723 12.88 14.66 -9.52
N GLU A 724 13.08 15.41 -8.43
CA GLU A 724 12.39 16.68 -8.20
C GLU A 724 12.62 17.67 -9.35
N GLY A 725 11.57 18.41 -9.70
CA GLY A 725 11.56 19.35 -10.84
C GLY A 725 11.28 18.71 -12.20
N GLN A 726 11.10 17.38 -12.28
CA GLN A 726 10.63 16.72 -13.49
C GLN A 726 9.12 16.94 -13.69
N ILE A 727 8.73 17.46 -14.86
CA ILE A 727 7.33 17.67 -15.24
C ILE A 727 7.12 17.14 -16.67
N PRO A 728 6.05 16.37 -16.98
CA PRO A 728 5.00 15.85 -16.10
C PRO A 728 5.06 14.32 -15.84
N ASN A 729 6.05 13.61 -16.38
CA ASN A 729 6.21 12.15 -16.19
C ASN A 729 7.69 11.71 -16.29
N PRO A 730 8.06 10.57 -15.69
CA PRO A 730 7.38 9.88 -14.56
C PRO A 730 7.21 10.77 -13.32
N ASN A 731 6.54 10.24 -12.29
CA ASN A 731 6.22 10.92 -11.02
C ASN A 731 6.65 10.12 -9.78
N ASN A 732 6.91 8.81 -9.89
CA ASN A 732 7.42 8.02 -8.76
C ASN A 732 8.83 8.49 -8.36
N LEU A 733 9.06 8.76 -7.08
CA LEU A 733 10.27 9.44 -6.56
C LEU A 733 11.41 8.49 -6.14
N ILE A 734 11.41 7.24 -6.62
CA ILE A 734 12.44 6.23 -6.28
C ILE A 734 13.83 6.72 -6.69
N LEU A 735 13.95 7.37 -7.86
CA LEU A 735 15.19 7.98 -8.33
C LEU A 735 15.65 9.10 -7.39
N GLN A 736 14.74 9.97 -6.95
CA GLN A 736 15.06 11.04 -5.99
C GLN A 736 15.57 10.48 -4.66
N ALA A 737 14.92 9.44 -4.13
CA ALA A 737 15.36 8.79 -2.89
C ALA A 737 16.78 8.21 -3.02
N LEU A 738 17.09 7.56 -4.15
CA LEU A 738 18.44 7.06 -4.44
C LEU A 738 19.47 8.19 -4.56
N ILE A 739 19.15 9.28 -5.27
CA ILE A 739 20.00 10.48 -5.37
C ILE A 739 20.28 11.06 -3.99
N ASN A 740 19.25 11.29 -3.18
CA ASN A 740 19.37 11.83 -1.82
C ASN A 740 20.24 10.92 -0.94
N ARG A 741 20.08 9.60 -1.07
CA ARG A 741 20.88 8.63 -0.31
C ARG A 741 22.35 8.60 -0.72
N VAL A 742 22.66 8.71 -2.02
CA VAL A 742 24.04 8.77 -2.53
C VAL A 742 24.72 10.08 -2.13
N VAL A 743 24.01 11.22 -2.21
CA VAL A 743 24.52 12.52 -1.70
C VAL A 743 24.88 12.41 -0.21
N LYS A 744 23.97 11.88 0.61
CA LYS A 744 24.17 11.62 2.06
C LYS A 744 25.34 10.67 2.35
N ALA A 745 25.64 9.72 1.46
CA ALA A 745 26.82 8.86 1.58
C ALA A 745 28.11 9.62 1.25
N HIS A 746 28.11 10.40 0.16
CA HIS A 746 29.25 11.18 -0.31
C HIS A 746 29.67 12.24 0.71
N GLU A 747 28.71 12.99 1.27
CA GLU A 747 28.96 14.01 2.30
C GLU A 747 29.59 13.45 3.57
N LYS A 748 29.44 12.14 3.83
CA LYS A 748 29.95 11.42 5.00
C LYS A 748 31.15 10.53 4.71
N ASP A 749 31.59 10.43 3.45
CA ASP A 749 32.53 9.42 2.94
C ASP A 749 32.21 7.98 3.40
N GLU A 750 30.92 7.62 3.37
CA GLU A 750 30.45 6.26 3.63
C GLU A 750 30.73 5.36 2.42
N ASP A 751 31.21 4.12 2.64
CA ASP A 751 31.12 3.07 1.63
C ASP A 751 29.69 2.56 1.50
N PHE A 752 28.94 3.33 0.72
CA PHE A 752 27.62 3.00 0.24
C PHE A 752 27.70 2.55 -1.22
N ARG A 753 26.92 1.54 -1.63
CA ARG A 753 26.79 1.10 -3.03
C ARG A 753 25.35 0.79 -3.40
N VAL A 754 24.98 1.08 -4.65
CA VAL A 754 23.72 0.72 -5.30
C VAL A 754 24.02 -0.10 -6.55
N LEU A 755 23.61 -1.37 -6.57
CA LEU A 755 23.68 -2.22 -7.75
C LEU A 755 22.28 -2.36 -8.36
N ILE A 756 22.14 -2.04 -9.65
CA ILE A 756 20.88 -2.17 -10.39
C ILE A 756 21.09 -3.17 -11.53
N VAL A 757 20.32 -4.25 -11.56
CA VAL A 757 20.29 -5.23 -12.64
C VAL A 757 18.95 -5.09 -13.37
N THR A 758 18.99 -4.82 -14.66
CA THR A 758 17.81 -4.49 -15.47
C THR A 758 18.05 -4.89 -16.93
N PRO A 759 17.03 -5.33 -17.70
CA PRO A 759 17.24 -5.67 -19.10
C PRO A 759 17.54 -4.39 -19.88
N VAL A 760 18.36 -4.49 -20.95
CA VAL A 760 18.76 -3.31 -21.75
C VAL A 760 17.54 -2.58 -22.32
N GLN A 761 16.48 -3.32 -22.62
CA GLN A 761 15.22 -2.85 -23.19
C GLN A 761 14.08 -3.83 -22.87
N ALA A 762 12.84 -3.46 -23.21
CA ALA A 762 11.68 -4.33 -23.07
C ALA A 762 11.73 -5.56 -24.02
N SER A 763 11.01 -6.61 -23.64
CA SER A 763 10.82 -7.87 -24.38
C SER A 763 9.92 -7.72 -25.62
N SER A 764 10.40 -6.98 -26.62
CA SER A 764 9.72 -6.74 -27.91
C SER A 764 10.73 -6.14 -28.91
N PRO A 765 10.58 -6.29 -30.24
CA PRO A 765 11.51 -5.71 -31.21
C PRO A 765 11.69 -4.21 -31.00
N ILE A 766 12.94 -3.76 -31.00
CA ILE A 766 13.34 -2.38 -30.67
C ILE A 766 12.91 -1.34 -31.72
N GLU A 767 12.45 -1.78 -32.89
CA GLU A 767 11.79 -0.93 -33.88
C GLU A 767 10.43 -0.40 -33.40
N THR A 768 9.74 -1.14 -32.52
CA THR A 768 8.38 -0.82 -32.08
C THR A 768 8.33 0.48 -31.26
N LEU A 769 7.30 1.30 -31.48
CA LEU A 769 7.14 2.60 -30.82
C LEU A 769 7.19 2.46 -29.28
N VAL A 770 6.45 1.48 -28.75
CA VAL A 770 6.41 1.14 -27.32
C VAL A 770 7.81 0.86 -26.76
N THR A 771 8.57 -0.03 -27.40
CA THR A 771 9.91 -0.42 -26.91
C THR A 771 10.89 0.74 -26.97
N ARG A 772 10.81 1.58 -28.01
CA ARG A 772 11.62 2.80 -28.11
C ARG A 772 11.28 3.82 -27.02
N THR A 773 10.00 3.98 -26.68
CA THR A 773 9.56 4.89 -25.61
C THR A 773 9.98 4.40 -24.23
N LEU A 774 9.82 3.11 -23.94
CA LEU A 774 10.29 2.50 -22.67
C LEU A 774 11.82 2.62 -22.55
N THR A 775 12.55 2.34 -23.64
CA THR A 775 14.01 2.51 -23.68
C THR A 775 14.40 3.97 -23.49
N TYR A 776 13.72 4.92 -24.16
CA TYR A 776 13.97 6.36 -23.97
C TYR A 776 13.88 6.76 -22.49
N TRP A 777 12.81 6.37 -21.80
CA TRP A 777 12.59 6.72 -20.39
C TRP A 777 13.53 6.00 -19.42
N GLN A 778 13.91 4.75 -19.70
CA GLN A 778 14.91 4.02 -18.92
C GLN A 778 16.28 4.71 -19.00
N TYR A 779 16.70 5.14 -20.19
CA TYR A 779 17.93 5.93 -20.35
C TYR A 779 17.80 7.35 -19.78
N ALA A 780 16.62 7.97 -19.83
CA ALA A 780 16.35 9.29 -19.23
C ALA A 780 16.40 9.28 -17.69
N SER A 781 16.03 8.16 -17.06
CA SER A 781 16.10 8.01 -15.60
C SER A 781 17.54 7.71 -15.15
N SER A 782 18.29 6.97 -15.96
CA SER A 782 19.65 6.52 -15.65
C SER A 782 20.74 7.50 -16.10
N TYR A 783 21.12 7.45 -17.38
CA TYR A 783 22.36 8.03 -17.91
C TYR A 783 22.17 9.33 -18.72
N ARG A 784 20.95 9.65 -19.15
CA ARG A 784 20.66 10.72 -20.13
C ARG A 784 19.64 11.72 -19.58
N GLY A 785 19.51 12.85 -20.27
CA GLY A 785 18.63 13.93 -19.85
C GLY A 785 19.21 14.78 -18.72
N VAL A 786 18.60 15.93 -18.45
CA VAL A 786 19.06 16.87 -17.41
C VAL A 786 18.64 16.47 -16.00
N LEU A 787 17.77 15.45 -15.87
CA LEU A 787 17.15 14.99 -14.63
C LEU A 787 17.44 13.51 -14.30
N GLY A 788 18.22 12.80 -15.13
CA GLY A 788 18.69 11.45 -14.81
C GLY A 788 19.71 11.46 -13.66
N PHE A 789 19.73 10.42 -12.82
CA PHE A 789 20.55 10.43 -11.60
C PHE A 789 22.04 10.63 -11.89
N TRP A 790 22.53 10.07 -13.00
CA TRP A 790 23.92 10.23 -13.43
C TRP A 790 24.29 11.71 -13.62
N LYS A 791 23.42 12.47 -14.28
CA LYS A 791 23.64 13.90 -14.54
C LYS A 791 23.57 14.71 -13.25
N ILE A 792 22.57 14.48 -12.41
CA ILE A 792 22.36 15.21 -11.15
C ILE A 792 23.52 15.02 -10.18
N LEU A 793 24.03 13.79 -10.03
CA LEU A 793 25.18 13.52 -9.17
C LEU A 793 26.48 14.07 -9.77
N SER A 794 26.70 13.92 -11.07
CA SER A 794 27.88 14.49 -11.76
C SER A 794 27.94 16.01 -11.63
N ASP A 795 26.80 16.70 -11.76
CA ASP A 795 26.69 18.16 -11.60
C ASP A 795 27.00 18.64 -10.17
N LYS A 796 26.78 17.78 -9.18
CA LYS A 796 27.17 18.00 -7.77
C LYS A 796 28.66 17.70 -7.51
N GLY A 797 29.43 17.30 -8.53
CA GLY A 797 30.83 16.90 -8.41
C GLY A 797 31.04 15.51 -7.79
N ILE A 798 29.98 14.69 -7.74
CA ILE A 798 30.04 13.34 -7.18
C ILE A 798 30.45 12.36 -8.29
N ASP A 799 31.54 11.61 -8.06
CA ASP A 799 31.89 10.45 -8.89
C ASP A 799 30.82 9.37 -8.71
N VAL A 800 29.99 9.20 -9.75
CA VAL A 800 28.83 8.30 -9.72
C VAL A 800 29.26 6.83 -9.77
N ASP A 801 30.36 6.51 -10.45
CA ASP A 801 30.88 5.13 -10.57
C ASP A 801 31.36 4.58 -9.22
N LYS A 802 31.72 5.45 -8.25
CA LYS A 802 31.99 5.05 -6.85
C LYS A 802 30.76 4.49 -6.13
N TYR A 803 29.54 4.94 -6.48
CA TYR A 803 28.34 4.66 -5.68
C TYR A 803 27.27 3.83 -6.40
N VAL A 804 27.13 3.94 -7.73
CA VAL A 804 26.04 3.30 -8.47
C VAL A 804 26.56 2.60 -9.72
N PHE A 805 26.17 1.34 -9.90
CA PHE A 805 26.46 0.57 -11.12
C PHE A 805 25.19 -0.07 -11.67
N MET A 806 25.03 -0.03 -12.99
CA MET A 806 23.96 -0.73 -13.70
C MET A 806 24.52 -1.86 -14.56
N SER A 807 23.90 -3.02 -14.46
CA SER A 807 24.23 -4.24 -15.18
C SER A 807 23.02 -4.77 -15.96
N SER A 808 23.28 -5.53 -17.01
CA SER A 808 22.33 -6.48 -17.59
C SER A 808 22.87 -7.90 -17.40
N LEU A 809 22.12 -8.91 -17.83
CA LEU A 809 22.54 -10.31 -17.88
C LEU A 809 22.56 -10.81 -19.35
N ARG A 810 23.46 -11.72 -19.69
CA ARG A 810 23.61 -12.31 -21.04
C ARG A 810 24.20 -13.73 -20.96
N ASN A 811 23.73 -14.62 -21.82
CA ASN A 811 24.26 -15.96 -21.97
C ASN A 811 24.56 -16.31 -23.45
N TYR A 812 25.21 -17.44 -23.69
CA TYR A 812 25.51 -17.99 -25.01
C TYR A 812 25.34 -19.52 -25.02
N GLY A 813 25.25 -20.09 -26.22
CA GLY A 813 25.14 -21.54 -26.42
C GLY A 813 25.41 -21.88 -27.89
N ARG A 814 25.87 -23.10 -28.14
CA ARG A 814 26.15 -23.61 -29.48
C ARG A 814 25.07 -24.61 -29.88
N THR A 815 24.56 -24.52 -31.11
CA THR A 815 23.69 -25.54 -31.69
C THR A 815 24.53 -26.74 -32.15
N GLU A 816 23.92 -27.92 -32.33
CA GLU A 816 24.65 -29.10 -32.82
C GLU A 816 25.11 -28.90 -34.29
N GLU A 817 24.39 -28.06 -35.06
CA GLU A 817 24.77 -27.67 -36.43
C GLU A 817 25.87 -26.59 -36.52
N GLY A 818 26.43 -26.14 -35.39
CA GLY A 818 27.66 -25.35 -35.35
C GLY A 818 27.57 -23.87 -34.91
N PRO A 819 26.58 -23.04 -35.29
CA PRO A 819 26.56 -21.64 -34.89
C PRO A 819 26.44 -21.45 -33.37
N ILE A 820 27.17 -20.46 -32.88
CA ILE A 820 27.12 -20.02 -31.49
C ILE A 820 26.14 -18.84 -31.45
N LEU A 821 25.10 -18.97 -30.64
CA LEU A 821 24.07 -17.96 -30.43
C LEU A 821 24.28 -17.30 -29.06
N THR A 822 23.85 -16.05 -28.93
CA THR A 822 23.83 -15.31 -27.66
C THR A 822 22.54 -14.53 -27.55
N GLU A 823 22.02 -14.40 -26.33
CA GLU A 823 20.89 -13.53 -26.03
C GLU A 823 21.02 -12.94 -24.63
N MET A 824 20.41 -11.78 -24.39
CA MET A 824 20.24 -11.25 -23.04
C MET A 824 19.40 -12.23 -22.21
N VAL A 825 19.79 -12.45 -20.96
CA VAL A 825 18.91 -13.10 -19.98
C VAL A 825 17.95 -12.01 -19.52
N TYR A 826 16.66 -12.16 -19.83
CA TYR A 826 15.68 -11.11 -19.59
C TYR A 826 15.32 -11.05 -18.11
N VAL A 827 15.80 -10.01 -17.45
CA VAL A 827 15.52 -9.72 -16.04
C VAL A 827 14.07 -9.21 -15.94
N HIS A 828 13.16 -10.11 -15.62
CA HIS A 828 11.76 -9.81 -15.32
C HIS A 828 11.50 -9.58 -13.83
N SER A 829 12.46 -9.89 -12.94
CA SER A 829 12.37 -9.65 -11.49
C SER A 829 11.78 -8.28 -11.13
N LYS A 830 11.12 -8.20 -9.97
CA LYS A 830 10.76 -6.94 -9.31
C LYS A 830 11.15 -7.02 -7.83
N PHE A 831 12.43 -6.80 -7.59
CA PHE A 831 13.13 -7.23 -6.39
C PHE A 831 14.06 -6.14 -5.86
N MET A 832 14.12 -6.01 -4.54
CA MET A 832 15.05 -5.11 -3.87
C MET A 832 15.53 -5.72 -2.55
N ILE A 833 16.84 -5.69 -2.30
CA ILE A 833 17.45 -5.90 -0.98
C ILE A 833 18.01 -4.57 -0.49
N VAL A 834 17.74 -4.23 0.77
CA VAL A 834 18.41 -3.15 1.50
C VAL A 834 19.19 -3.74 2.68
N ASP A 835 20.50 -3.49 2.71
CA ASP A 835 21.47 -3.91 3.74
C ASP A 835 21.42 -5.40 4.13
N ASP A 836 21.17 -6.31 3.17
CA ASP A 836 20.91 -7.74 3.41
C ASP A 836 19.78 -8.03 4.43
N ASP A 837 18.94 -7.04 4.81
CA ASP A 837 17.96 -7.14 5.90
C ASP A 837 16.50 -7.03 5.45
N SER A 838 16.19 -6.02 4.65
CA SER A 838 14.85 -5.78 4.11
C SER A 838 14.78 -6.28 2.68
N VAL A 839 13.91 -7.27 2.43
CA VAL A 839 13.76 -7.93 1.13
C VAL A 839 12.37 -7.67 0.57
N PHE A 840 12.29 -7.02 -0.59
CA PHE A 840 11.07 -6.79 -1.33
C PHE A 840 10.98 -7.77 -2.51
N ILE A 841 9.90 -8.55 -2.59
CA ILE A 841 9.59 -9.42 -3.74
C ILE A 841 8.15 -9.11 -4.17
N SER A 842 7.94 -8.80 -5.46
CA SER A 842 6.67 -8.23 -5.92
C SER A 842 6.39 -8.45 -7.40
N SER A 843 5.24 -7.97 -7.87
CA SER A 843 4.96 -7.74 -9.29
C SER A 843 5.29 -6.30 -9.77
N HIS A 844 5.65 -5.39 -8.85
CA HIS A 844 5.80 -3.95 -9.07
C HIS A 844 7.07 -3.53 -9.83
N ASN A 845 6.91 -3.08 -11.06
CA ASN A 845 8.01 -2.46 -11.80
C ASN A 845 8.37 -1.08 -11.23
N ILE A 846 9.63 -0.63 -11.35
CA ILE A 846 9.99 0.77 -11.06
C ILE A 846 9.54 1.62 -12.25
N ASN A 847 8.25 1.95 -12.24
CA ASN A 847 7.58 2.88 -13.14
C ASN A 847 6.25 3.38 -12.52
N ASP A 848 5.70 4.47 -13.07
CA ASP A 848 4.42 5.02 -12.59
C ASP A 848 3.24 4.05 -12.76
N ARG A 849 3.30 3.14 -13.75
CA ARG A 849 2.25 2.17 -14.04
C ARG A 849 2.03 1.22 -12.87
N SER A 850 3.11 0.76 -12.25
CA SER A 850 3.07 -0.13 -11.09
C SER A 850 3.03 0.63 -9.75
N MET A 851 3.67 1.79 -9.65
CA MET A 851 3.93 2.42 -8.34
C MET A 851 2.84 3.37 -7.81
N LEU A 852 1.97 3.93 -8.67
CA LEU A 852 1.04 5.01 -8.25
C LEU A 852 -0.34 4.55 -7.75
N GLY A 853 -0.63 3.26 -7.70
CA GLY A 853 -1.92 2.73 -7.19
C GLY A 853 -3.11 2.82 -8.14
N PHE A 854 -3.30 3.96 -8.81
CA PHE A 854 -4.45 4.21 -9.71
C PHE A 854 -4.27 3.66 -11.14
N ARG A 855 -3.12 3.07 -11.47
CA ARG A 855 -2.78 2.47 -12.76
C ARG A 855 -2.88 0.94 -12.69
N ASP A 856 -1.82 0.16 -12.93
CA ASP A 856 -1.91 -1.30 -12.79
C ASP A 856 -2.24 -1.73 -11.36
N SER A 857 -3.00 -2.82 -11.21
CA SER A 857 -3.07 -3.48 -9.90
C SER A 857 -1.87 -4.40 -9.72
N GLU A 858 -1.12 -4.22 -8.64
CA GLU A 858 0.14 -4.91 -8.32
C GLU A 858 0.14 -5.41 -6.87
N ILE A 859 0.99 -6.39 -6.53
CA ILE A 859 1.14 -6.92 -5.16
C ILE A 859 2.56 -7.46 -4.92
N GLY A 860 3.02 -7.38 -3.68
CA GLY A 860 4.28 -7.93 -3.22
C GLY A 860 4.33 -8.03 -1.69
N ALA A 861 5.49 -8.41 -1.17
CA ALA A 861 5.76 -8.45 0.25
C ALA A 861 7.08 -7.73 0.58
N LEU A 862 7.12 -7.07 1.74
CA LEU A 862 8.36 -6.81 2.47
C LEU A 862 8.56 -7.93 3.48
N VAL A 863 9.72 -8.59 3.41
CA VAL A 863 10.15 -9.64 4.32
C VAL A 863 11.40 -9.18 5.07
N GLN A 864 11.37 -9.31 6.39
CA GLN A 864 12.53 -9.07 7.27
C GLN A 864 12.70 -10.31 8.15
N ASP A 865 13.74 -11.11 7.90
CA ASP A 865 14.02 -12.35 8.64
C ASP A 865 14.31 -12.02 10.12
N THR A 866 13.73 -12.79 11.06
CA THR A 866 14.01 -12.60 12.50
C THR A 866 15.33 -13.26 12.91
N GLU A 867 15.80 -14.28 12.17
CA GLU A 867 17.15 -14.81 12.34
C GLU A 867 18.15 -13.81 11.73
N LYS A 868 18.92 -13.14 12.60
CA LYS A 868 19.95 -12.18 12.18
C LYS A 868 21.33 -12.80 12.15
N VAL A 869 22.10 -12.48 11.13
CA VAL A 869 23.52 -12.85 10.96
C VAL A 869 24.41 -11.59 10.93
N PRO A 870 25.60 -11.62 11.55
CA PRO A 870 26.54 -10.49 11.50
C PRO A 870 27.24 -10.47 10.13
N VAL A 871 26.92 -9.46 9.30
CA VAL A 871 27.51 -9.24 7.98
C VAL A 871 28.46 -8.04 8.03
N VAL A 872 29.68 -8.19 7.52
CA VAL A 872 30.63 -7.08 7.37
C VAL A 872 30.42 -6.40 6.02
N PHE A 873 30.33 -5.08 6.03
CA PHE A 873 30.29 -4.24 4.84
C PHE A 873 31.61 -3.47 4.73
N GLY A 874 32.32 -3.64 3.62
CA GLY A 874 33.59 -2.98 3.34
C GLY A 874 34.71 -3.48 4.24
N GLU A 875 35.00 -4.79 4.25
CA GLU A 875 36.04 -5.43 5.07
C GLU A 875 37.42 -4.75 4.92
N LYS A 876 37.74 -4.29 3.71
CA LYS A 876 39.00 -3.60 3.38
C LYS A 876 38.93 -2.06 3.53
N SER A 877 37.79 -1.53 3.97
CA SER A 877 37.54 -0.09 4.06
C SER A 877 37.89 0.50 5.44
N LYS A 878 38.18 1.80 5.44
CA LYS A 878 38.22 2.63 6.66
C LYS A 878 36.84 2.88 7.26
N SER A 879 35.76 2.75 6.47
CA SER A 879 34.37 2.93 6.92
C SER A 879 33.65 1.60 7.23
N LYS A 880 34.43 0.50 7.35
CA LYS A 880 33.98 -0.86 7.71
C LYS A 880 32.94 -0.83 8.83
N VAL A 881 31.85 -1.54 8.63
CA VAL A 881 30.82 -1.75 9.66
C VAL A 881 30.35 -3.20 9.64
N THR A 882 30.00 -3.73 10.82
CA THR A 882 29.24 -4.98 10.93
C THR A 882 27.79 -4.63 11.23
N LEU A 883 26.85 -5.15 10.44
CA LEU A 883 25.42 -5.02 10.66
C LEU A 883 24.83 -6.40 10.98
N ASN A 884 23.79 -6.44 11.82
CA ASN A 884 23.00 -7.64 12.04
C ASN A 884 21.89 -7.65 10.97
N CYS A 885 22.07 -8.48 9.94
CA CYS A 885 21.23 -8.53 8.75
C CYS A 885 20.34 -9.78 8.78
N GLY A 886 19.16 -9.71 8.16
CA GLY A 886 18.28 -10.85 7.97
C GLY A 886 18.96 -11.98 7.18
N LYS A 887 18.96 -13.19 7.72
CA LYS A 887 19.62 -14.35 7.10
C LYS A 887 19.07 -14.64 5.70
N MET A 888 17.75 -14.58 5.49
CA MET A 888 17.12 -14.74 4.18
C MET A 888 17.68 -13.76 3.13
N GLY A 889 17.81 -12.47 3.46
CA GLY A 889 18.32 -11.46 2.53
C GLY A 889 19.77 -11.73 2.16
N HIS A 890 20.61 -12.00 3.16
CA HIS A 890 22.01 -12.35 2.98
C HIS A 890 22.23 -13.62 2.14
N GLU A 891 21.50 -14.70 2.44
CA GLU A 891 21.61 -15.97 1.71
C GLU A 891 21.07 -15.87 0.28
N LEU A 892 19.96 -15.14 0.06
CA LEU A 892 19.41 -14.89 -1.28
C LEU A 892 20.34 -14.05 -2.15
N ARG A 893 20.91 -12.94 -1.62
CA ARG A 893 21.91 -12.16 -2.35
C ARG A 893 23.10 -13.03 -2.76
N LYS A 894 23.65 -13.83 -1.83
CA LYS A 894 24.77 -14.73 -2.14
C LYS A 894 24.39 -15.77 -3.19
N LYS A 895 23.17 -16.33 -3.15
CA LYS A 895 22.68 -17.25 -4.19
C LYS A 895 22.70 -16.60 -5.57
N LEU A 896 22.06 -15.45 -5.73
CA LEU A 896 22.00 -14.70 -6.99
C LEU A 896 23.40 -14.31 -7.49
N PHE A 897 24.25 -13.80 -6.61
CA PHE A 897 25.62 -13.39 -6.97
C PHE A 897 26.50 -14.58 -7.37
N ARG A 898 26.36 -15.75 -6.72
CA ARG A 898 27.10 -16.96 -7.10
C ARG A 898 26.80 -17.33 -8.57
N THR A 899 25.52 -17.31 -8.95
CA THR A 899 25.04 -17.56 -10.31
C THR A 899 25.53 -16.49 -11.30
N PHE A 900 25.29 -15.21 -11.04
CA PHE A 900 25.64 -14.15 -11.99
C PHE A 900 27.14 -13.94 -12.18
N LEU A 901 27.96 -14.23 -11.16
CA LEU A 901 29.42 -14.09 -11.21
C LEU A 901 30.14 -15.35 -11.71
N GLY A 902 29.44 -16.48 -11.85
CA GLY A 902 29.98 -17.76 -12.30
C GLY A 902 30.92 -18.39 -11.27
N LEU A 903 30.62 -18.24 -9.98
CA LEU A 903 31.36 -18.87 -8.89
C LEU A 903 30.92 -20.33 -8.76
N LYS A 904 31.87 -21.24 -8.54
CA LYS A 904 31.59 -22.67 -8.53
C LYS A 904 30.76 -23.07 -7.31
N GLY A 905 29.94 -24.11 -7.45
CA GLY A 905 29.05 -24.63 -6.39
C GLY A 905 29.73 -25.27 -5.17
N ASP A 906 31.05 -25.08 -4.99
CA ASP A 906 31.74 -25.36 -3.74
C ASP A 906 31.87 -24.05 -2.95
N LYS A 907 31.60 -24.10 -1.64
CA LYS A 907 31.63 -22.95 -0.73
C LYS A 907 33.02 -22.30 -0.60
N SER A 908 34.05 -22.87 -1.22
CA SER A 908 35.40 -22.29 -1.27
C SER A 908 35.46 -20.89 -1.91
N GLU A 909 34.57 -20.55 -2.85
CA GLU A 909 34.51 -19.20 -3.45
C GLU A 909 33.52 -18.25 -2.75
N ASP A 910 32.70 -18.71 -1.79
CA ASP A 910 31.68 -17.88 -1.12
C ASP A 910 32.30 -16.66 -0.38
N HIS A 911 33.55 -16.78 0.09
CA HIS A 911 34.31 -15.70 0.73
C HIS A 911 34.46 -14.43 -0.13
N LEU A 912 34.30 -14.54 -1.46
CA LEU A 912 34.32 -13.41 -2.39
C LEU A 912 33.01 -12.61 -2.40
N ILE A 913 31.92 -13.20 -1.89
CA ILE A 913 30.57 -12.63 -1.90
C ILE A 913 29.95 -12.49 -0.50
N GLU A 914 30.70 -12.77 0.57
CA GLU A 914 30.26 -12.52 1.96
C GLU A 914 30.04 -11.04 2.24
N ASP A 915 31.04 -10.19 1.98
CA ASP A 915 30.94 -8.72 2.09
C ASP A 915 30.23 -8.13 0.86
N PRO A 916 29.05 -7.50 1.00
CA PRO A 916 28.31 -6.96 -0.14
C PRO A 916 29.04 -5.86 -0.93
N ILE A 917 29.96 -5.11 -0.29
CA ILE A 917 30.76 -4.06 -0.95
C ILE A 917 31.86 -4.69 -1.80
N ALA A 918 32.58 -5.68 -1.27
CA ALA A 918 33.56 -6.44 -2.05
C ALA A 918 32.89 -7.25 -3.18
N ALA A 919 31.68 -7.77 -2.93
CA ALA A 919 30.87 -8.46 -3.92
C ALA A 919 30.43 -7.54 -5.07
N TYR A 920 30.08 -6.28 -4.76
CA TYR A 920 29.81 -5.23 -5.76
C TYR A 920 31.03 -4.98 -6.65
N ASP A 921 32.22 -4.79 -6.07
CA ASP A 921 33.44 -4.52 -6.84
C ASP A 921 33.77 -5.69 -7.80
N LEU A 922 33.60 -6.94 -7.33
CA LEU A 922 33.73 -8.14 -8.17
C LEU A 922 32.66 -8.21 -9.27
N PHE A 923 31.44 -7.74 -9.00
CA PHE A 923 30.35 -7.66 -9.98
C PHE A 923 30.69 -6.68 -11.11
N VAL A 924 31.15 -5.47 -10.76
CA VAL A 924 31.62 -4.46 -11.72
C VAL A 924 32.76 -5.01 -12.58
N GLN A 925 33.76 -5.65 -11.97
CA GLN A 925 34.87 -6.28 -12.69
C GLN A 925 34.36 -7.38 -13.65
N ARG A 926 33.48 -8.27 -13.19
CA ARG A 926 32.95 -9.37 -14.00
C ARG A 926 32.17 -8.86 -15.21
N CYS A 927 31.33 -7.83 -15.04
CA CYS A 927 30.59 -7.20 -16.12
C CYS A 927 31.53 -6.65 -17.21
N GLN A 928 32.62 -5.99 -16.82
CA GLN A 928 33.61 -5.45 -17.76
C GLN A 928 34.37 -6.55 -18.51
N GLU A 929 34.80 -7.59 -17.80
CA GLU A 929 35.49 -8.75 -18.38
C GLU A 929 34.59 -9.49 -19.39
N ASN A 930 33.39 -9.87 -18.97
CA ASN A 930 32.43 -10.60 -19.80
C ASN A 930 32.02 -9.79 -21.05
N SER A 931 31.63 -8.52 -20.90
CA SER A 931 31.24 -7.65 -22.03
C SER A 931 32.35 -7.53 -23.08
N LYS A 932 33.62 -7.46 -22.66
CA LYS A 932 34.76 -7.42 -23.58
C LYS A 932 34.87 -8.72 -24.40
N VAL A 933 34.70 -9.88 -23.77
CA VAL A 933 34.77 -11.18 -24.46
C VAL A 933 33.59 -11.35 -25.43
N TYR A 934 32.37 -10.99 -25.03
CA TYR A 934 31.21 -11.01 -25.92
C TYR A 934 31.40 -10.11 -27.15
N LEU A 935 31.88 -8.87 -26.97
CA LEU A 935 32.14 -7.96 -28.10
C LEU A 935 33.28 -8.44 -29.00
N ASP A 936 34.31 -9.08 -28.45
CA ASP A 936 35.39 -9.65 -29.25
C ASP A 936 34.94 -10.89 -30.04
N VAL A 937 34.05 -11.74 -29.49
CA VAL A 937 33.56 -12.92 -30.22
C VAL A 937 32.47 -12.56 -31.22
N PHE A 938 31.41 -11.88 -30.79
CA PHE A 938 30.24 -11.59 -31.64
C PHE A 938 30.41 -10.36 -32.53
N LYS A 939 31.43 -9.52 -32.31
CA LYS A 939 31.79 -8.28 -33.03
C LYS A 939 30.76 -7.14 -32.95
N ARG A 940 29.47 -7.43 -33.07
CA ARG A 940 28.36 -6.48 -32.95
C ARG A 940 27.16 -7.16 -32.29
N LEU A 941 26.78 -6.68 -31.11
CA LEU A 941 25.61 -7.16 -30.37
C LEU A 941 24.41 -6.23 -30.60
N HIS A 942 23.20 -6.76 -30.45
CA HIS A 942 21.94 -6.00 -30.58
C HIS A 942 21.87 -4.79 -29.62
N ASP A 943 22.41 -4.97 -28.41
CA ASP A 943 22.43 -3.99 -27.33
C ASP A 943 23.61 -3.00 -27.39
N ASN A 944 24.50 -3.10 -28.38
CA ASN A 944 25.64 -2.19 -28.57
C ASN A 944 25.61 -1.49 -29.94
N ILE A 945 24.49 -0.81 -30.21
CA ILE A 945 24.21 -0.05 -31.43
C ILE A 945 23.96 1.41 -31.05
N TYR A 946 24.54 2.38 -31.76
CA TYR A 946 24.39 3.80 -31.45
C TYR A 946 23.20 4.49 -32.14
N ASN A 947 22.72 3.96 -33.28
CA ASN A 947 21.68 4.56 -34.11
C ASN A 947 20.58 3.55 -34.53
N VAL A 948 19.31 3.96 -34.51
CA VAL A 948 18.17 3.11 -34.91
C VAL A 948 18.26 2.65 -36.38
N GLY A 949 18.87 3.45 -37.26
CA GLY A 949 19.05 3.10 -38.68
C GLY A 949 19.91 1.86 -38.93
N ASP A 950 20.78 1.52 -37.97
CA ASP A 950 21.69 0.36 -37.99
C ASP A 950 21.03 -0.95 -37.50
N LEU A 951 19.80 -0.89 -36.97
CA LEU A 951 19.07 -2.08 -36.52
C LEU A 951 18.74 -3.06 -37.65
N ARG A 952 18.69 -2.56 -38.89
CA ARG A 952 18.44 -3.33 -40.13
C ARG A 952 19.41 -4.51 -40.36
N TYR A 953 20.51 -4.58 -39.60
CA TYR A 953 21.49 -5.66 -39.64
C TYR A 953 21.30 -6.72 -38.54
N ILE A 954 20.41 -6.52 -37.55
CA ILE A 954 20.38 -7.36 -36.33
C ILE A 954 18.96 -7.81 -35.90
N SER A 955 17.88 -7.05 -36.15
CA SER A 955 16.52 -7.46 -35.73
C SER A 955 15.93 -8.65 -36.49
N HIS A 956 16.45 -8.96 -37.68
CA HIS A 956 16.12 -10.19 -38.39
C HIS A 956 16.92 -11.39 -37.83
N TYR A 957 16.51 -11.91 -36.67
CA TYR A 957 17.08 -13.14 -36.10
C TYR A 957 17.03 -14.33 -37.07
N GLU A 958 16.13 -14.33 -38.04
CA GLU A 958 15.94 -15.42 -38.99
C GLU A 958 16.87 -15.37 -40.21
N ASP A 959 17.53 -14.22 -40.44
CA ASP A 959 18.35 -13.97 -41.63
C ASP A 959 19.82 -13.75 -41.26
N PHE A 960 20.55 -14.86 -41.12
CA PHE A 960 22.00 -14.84 -40.88
C PHE A 960 22.78 -14.03 -41.93
N SER A 961 22.29 -13.88 -43.16
CA SER A 961 23.02 -13.15 -44.22
C SER A 961 23.07 -11.64 -43.99
N LYS A 962 22.18 -11.10 -43.15
CA LYS A 962 22.17 -9.69 -42.74
C LYS A 962 22.97 -9.42 -41.47
N ARG A 963 23.26 -10.46 -40.67
CA ARG A 963 24.06 -10.34 -39.44
C ARG A 963 25.52 -10.06 -39.78
N ALA A 964 26.14 -9.11 -39.09
CA ALA A 964 27.52 -8.68 -39.36
C ALA A 964 28.58 -9.78 -39.12
N HIS A 965 28.32 -10.67 -38.14
CA HIS A 965 29.11 -11.86 -37.86
C HIS A 965 28.25 -12.89 -37.12
N VAL A 966 28.45 -14.18 -37.39
CA VAL A 966 27.86 -15.29 -36.62
C VAL A 966 29.01 -16.24 -36.27
N PRO A 967 29.45 -16.29 -35.00
CA PRO A 967 30.52 -17.19 -34.57
C PRO A 967 30.14 -18.66 -34.80
N THR A 968 31.09 -19.46 -35.25
CA THR A 968 30.87 -20.87 -35.64
C THR A 968 32.04 -21.79 -35.30
N THR A 969 33.23 -21.23 -35.06
CA THR A 969 34.46 -21.98 -34.87
C THR A 969 34.63 -22.48 -33.43
N ASP A 970 35.39 -23.56 -33.26
CA ASP A 970 35.73 -24.08 -31.93
C ASP A 970 36.57 -23.08 -31.13
N GLU A 971 37.45 -22.30 -31.79
CA GLU A 971 38.26 -21.26 -31.15
C GLU A 971 37.40 -20.14 -30.55
N GLU A 972 36.37 -19.68 -31.28
CA GLU A 972 35.41 -18.69 -30.77
C GLU A 972 34.61 -19.24 -29.57
N TYR A 973 34.24 -20.53 -29.60
CA TYR A 973 33.52 -21.16 -28.50
C TYR A 973 34.42 -21.35 -27.26
N GLU A 974 35.64 -21.85 -27.44
CA GLU A 974 36.62 -21.96 -26.35
C GLU A 974 36.94 -20.60 -25.72
N LYS A 975 36.97 -19.53 -26.53
CA LYS A 975 37.20 -18.16 -26.07
C LYS A 975 36.06 -17.66 -25.18
N LEU A 976 34.81 -18.00 -25.49
CA LEU A 976 33.68 -17.76 -24.59
C LEU A 976 33.79 -18.61 -23.32
N GLN A 977 34.03 -19.92 -23.44
CA GLN A 977 34.13 -20.85 -22.30
C GLN A 977 35.25 -20.52 -21.31
N LYS A 978 36.37 -19.97 -21.78
CA LYS A 978 37.52 -19.58 -20.95
C LYS A 978 37.42 -18.13 -20.45
N GLY A 979 36.77 -17.25 -21.21
CA GLY A 979 36.75 -15.80 -20.98
C GLY A 979 35.51 -15.28 -20.25
N VAL A 980 34.34 -15.88 -20.44
CA VAL A 980 33.08 -15.50 -19.78
C VAL A 980 32.91 -16.32 -18.51
N LYS A 981 32.49 -15.69 -17.40
CA LYS A 981 32.07 -16.40 -16.19
C LYS A 981 30.72 -15.87 -15.69
N GLY A 982 29.77 -16.76 -15.48
CA GLY A 982 28.39 -16.37 -15.15
C GLY A 982 27.77 -15.52 -16.25
N PHE A 983 26.81 -14.68 -15.86
CA PHE A 983 25.91 -14.00 -16.79
C PHE A 983 26.00 -12.47 -16.74
N ALA A 984 26.70 -11.91 -15.73
CA ALA A 984 26.79 -10.47 -15.51
C ALA A 984 27.53 -9.75 -16.66
N VAL A 985 26.92 -8.71 -17.25
CA VAL A 985 27.48 -7.87 -18.32
C VAL A 985 27.15 -6.39 -18.11
N ASN A 986 28.00 -5.49 -18.59
CA ASN A 986 27.76 -4.05 -18.48
C ASN A 986 26.41 -3.66 -19.10
N PHE A 987 25.65 -2.79 -18.44
CA PHE A 987 24.53 -2.11 -19.08
C PHE A 987 25.10 -1.06 -20.09
N PRO A 988 24.68 -1.06 -21.36
CA PRO A 988 25.36 -0.32 -22.42
C PRO A 988 24.97 1.17 -22.45
N ARG A 989 25.70 1.99 -21.69
CA ARG A 989 25.48 3.47 -21.54
C ARG A 989 25.16 4.21 -22.85
N ASP A 990 25.78 3.79 -23.95
CA ASP A 990 25.71 4.42 -25.27
C ASP A 990 24.64 3.86 -26.22
N PHE A 991 23.85 2.85 -25.82
CA PHE A 991 22.85 2.22 -26.68
C PHE A 991 21.79 3.20 -27.20
N LEU A 992 21.67 3.31 -28.52
CA LEU A 992 20.83 4.25 -29.25
C LEU A 992 21.09 5.74 -28.92
N LYS A 993 22.29 6.13 -28.44
CA LYS A 993 22.58 7.53 -28.07
C LYS A 993 22.41 8.52 -29.22
N ASP A 994 22.76 8.14 -30.45
CA ASP A 994 22.63 8.97 -31.66
C ASP A 994 21.20 8.95 -32.23
N SER A 995 20.29 8.24 -31.57
CA SER A 995 18.85 8.19 -31.86
C SER A 995 18.00 8.37 -30.61
N TRP A 996 18.58 8.95 -29.54
CA TRP A 996 17.90 9.24 -28.29
C TRP A 996 17.07 10.52 -28.41
N THR A 997 16.04 10.45 -29.25
CA THR A 997 14.96 11.43 -29.33
C THR A 997 13.69 10.78 -28.79
N TYR A 998 12.79 11.59 -28.21
CA TYR A 998 11.46 11.09 -27.89
C TYR A 998 10.80 10.60 -29.19
N PRO A 999 10.29 9.36 -29.27
CA PRO A 999 9.70 8.86 -30.50
C PRO A 999 8.55 9.75 -30.96
N ALA A 1000 8.60 10.21 -32.21
CA ALA A 1000 7.53 11.00 -32.78
C ALA A 1000 6.26 10.14 -32.86
N VAL A 1001 5.18 10.65 -32.27
CA VAL A 1001 3.84 10.07 -32.33
C VAL A 1001 3.31 10.29 -33.75
N ASP A 1002 3.47 9.30 -34.63
CA ASP A 1002 2.67 9.25 -35.86
C ASP A 1002 1.23 8.83 -35.50
N GLY A 1003 0.25 9.10 -36.37
CA GLY A 1003 -1.17 8.83 -36.08
C GLY A 1003 -1.56 7.34 -36.12
N SER A 1004 -0.65 6.44 -35.75
CA SER A 1004 -0.83 4.98 -35.76
C SER A 1004 -1.61 4.48 -34.54
N VAL A 1005 -2.01 3.20 -34.57
CA VAL A 1005 -2.65 2.55 -33.42
C VAL A 1005 -1.66 2.40 -32.26
N ASP A 1006 -0.37 2.13 -32.54
CA ASP A 1006 0.67 2.03 -31.52
C ASP A 1006 0.83 3.34 -30.72
N ALA A 1007 0.65 4.47 -31.38
CA ALA A 1007 0.65 5.81 -30.80
C ALA A 1007 -0.56 6.12 -29.89
N PHE A 1008 -1.62 5.30 -29.91
CA PHE A 1008 -2.75 5.40 -29.00
C PHE A 1008 -2.54 4.57 -27.72
N PHE A 1009 -1.59 3.62 -27.72
CA PHE A 1009 -1.25 2.77 -26.58
C PHE A 1009 -0.02 3.24 -25.78
N VAL A 1010 0.74 4.20 -26.30
CA VAL A 1010 1.92 4.85 -25.67
C VAL A 1010 1.52 6.05 -24.83
#